data_AF-A0A9C8AAJ9-F1
#
_entry.id   AF-A0A9C8AAJ9-F1
#
_cell.length_a   1.000
_cell.length_b   1.000
_cell.length_c   1.000
_cell.angle_alpha   90.00
_cell.angle_beta   90.00
_cell.angle_gamma   90.00
#
_symmetry.space_group_name_H-M   'P 1'
#
loop_
_entity.id
_entity.type
_entity.pdbx_description
1 polymer ?
#
loop_
_entity_poly.entity_id
_entity_poly.type
_entity_poly.pdbx_seq_one_letter_code
_entity_poly.pdbx_strand_id
1 'polypeptide(L)'
;MHGMIFGELKKFVDSTLGGDSWETLLDKAGFAKRVFIPVKEYPDKEVVQLVVTASRITGIKVPELLKSFGMFMVPDLLLLFRRQIQPDWNLMDLYSQIEDTIHNVVRLKNPGAKPPQLRVERKSPVEVNIYYSSSRKMCSLGIGLIQGISDAFSDPVTINETTCMHQGDACCTISVKLIGPIEQATTFSALKIKAISQQNTAAPIKKPIGTVENPPVVIIGAGPTGIHAAREFLRCSPDTGLIVYGSEPWQPYNRVRLSDLLAGEIEWDEISNELSVPEESNVFVKINAPIIQIDKSNKCVIDVNGNQQPYSHLILAVGSRARRADAKAKTSLYGIYTYRDVDDAQDLMTHVVQSSNTVVVGGGVLGVEVAFALKAQNPKAEVTILHKNKHLINKELDAVASAFLLKQVHKAGIKVILNSGIDEFIGDNDIRSLRLRDGELILCDNLISCAGIIANTSLAVDARLGTGKGIQVNDYLQTTDPAIYAIGECAEHHGETYGLIAPGIEQATIAVNNILNNNIEKYKGSARSLRVKVKHLPVFSLAKIKLNKQGLEQFVFEDDTAIKFREVFLKKGRLVGATALGDWPEIAKVQEAIDKNIRVWPWHRYHFAQTGSLWPSVALADPSEWPNSTMLCTCGAVTKGEVGIAIKEGCNSVKKISERTGAALGCGTCKPFLALLTGNEAEPLASPLKSTLFFFMLLAVIFSAGFLLPSIATPSTIQNKNYLSLLLFDNGWQQVTGYVVLTFMALSFVLTANKRWKWLQFASFYFWRAIHVALLVLSILILLTHTNFSLGHNFNFQFSVFYFITMTSGALLGSLVLIEGAFFGAMFRNSRALLSRVHIVLVWILTGLLIAHISSVYYF
;
A
#
# COMPACT_ATOMS: atom_id res chain seq x y z
N MET A 1 -11.57 0.52 19.30
CA MET A 1 -11.72 -0.90 18.96
C MET A 1 -10.82 -1.23 17.77
N HIS A 2 -10.07 -2.33 17.82
CA HIS A 2 -9.19 -2.73 16.72
C HIS A 2 -10.02 -3.21 15.51
N GLY A 3 -9.58 -2.89 14.30
CA GLY A 3 -10.25 -3.28 13.05
C GLY A 3 -10.44 -4.78 12.89
N MET A 4 -9.55 -5.59 13.48
CA MET A 4 -9.67 -7.06 13.50
C MET A 4 -11.02 -7.52 14.07
N ILE A 5 -11.53 -6.84 15.11
CA ILE A 5 -12.84 -7.17 15.71
C ILE A 5 -13.98 -6.91 14.71
N PHE A 6 -13.86 -5.89 13.86
CA PHE A 6 -14.84 -5.64 12.80
C PHE A 6 -14.74 -6.66 11.66
N GLY A 7 -13.52 -7.12 11.35
CA GLY A 7 -13.31 -8.24 10.42
C GLY A 7 -14.00 -9.51 10.90
N GLU A 8 -13.84 -9.85 12.17
CA GLU A 8 -14.56 -10.97 12.79
C GLU A 8 -16.07 -10.76 12.82
N LEU A 9 -16.54 -9.55 13.14
CA LEU A 9 -17.97 -9.24 13.15
C LEU A 9 -18.57 -9.39 11.75
N LYS A 10 -17.83 -9.00 10.71
CA LYS A 10 -18.22 -9.21 9.32
C LYS A 10 -18.33 -10.71 9.00
N LYS A 11 -17.31 -11.51 9.32
CA LYS A 11 -17.36 -12.98 9.13
C LYS A 11 -18.55 -13.60 9.87
N PHE A 12 -18.85 -13.14 11.08
CA PHE A 12 -20.00 -13.59 11.87
C PHE A 12 -21.33 -13.27 11.17
N VAL A 13 -21.49 -12.05 10.66
CA VAL A 13 -22.68 -11.63 9.92
C VAL A 13 -22.82 -12.42 8.62
N ASP A 14 -21.74 -12.54 7.85
CA ASP A 14 -21.75 -13.25 6.56
C ASP A 14 -22.08 -14.74 6.74
N SER A 15 -21.53 -15.39 7.77
CA SER A 15 -21.81 -16.81 8.07
C SER A 15 -23.20 -17.07 8.64
N THR A 16 -23.75 -16.12 9.39
CA THR A 16 -25.05 -16.29 10.07
C THR A 16 -26.22 -15.89 9.17
N LEU A 17 -26.06 -14.83 8.37
CA LEU A 17 -27.15 -14.23 7.59
C LEU A 17 -26.97 -14.36 6.08
N GLY A 18 -25.73 -14.52 5.57
CA GLY A 18 -25.43 -14.68 4.14
C GLY A 18 -25.71 -13.44 3.28
N GLY A 19 -25.31 -13.52 2.00
CA GLY A 19 -25.57 -12.48 0.99
C GLY A 19 -25.04 -11.09 1.35
N ASP A 20 -25.82 -10.04 1.07
CA ASP A 20 -25.45 -8.63 1.28
C ASP A 20 -25.77 -8.13 2.71
N SER A 21 -25.86 -9.05 3.68
CA SER A 21 -26.30 -8.74 5.05
C SER A 21 -25.35 -7.80 5.79
N TRP A 22 -24.03 -7.92 5.56
CA TRP A 22 -23.04 -7.00 6.13
C TRP A 22 -23.20 -5.58 5.59
N GLU A 23 -23.38 -5.44 4.28
CA GLU A 23 -23.58 -4.13 3.64
C GLU A 23 -24.89 -3.48 4.10
N THR A 24 -25.95 -4.27 4.18
CA THR A 24 -27.25 -3.84 4.72
C THR A 24 -27.12 -3.37 6.18
N LEU A 25 -26.34 -4.08 6.99
CA LEU A 25 -26.08 -3.71 8.37
C LEU A 25 -25.30 -2.39 8.45
N LEU A 26 -24.25 -2.23 7.65
CA LEU A 26 -23.47 -1.00 7.57
C LEU A 26 -24.34 0.19 7.18
N ASP A 27 -25.15 0.04 6.13
CA ASP A 27 -26.04 1.10 5.64
C ASP A 27 -27.05 1.53 6.70
N LYS A 28 -27.77 0.57 7.29
CA LYS A 28 -28.74 0.82 8.38
C LYS A 28 -28.11 1.38 9.64
N ALA A 29 -26.82 1.14 9.85
CA ALA A 29 -26.04 1.68 10.95
C ALA A 29 -25.45 3.07 10.65
N GLY A 30 -25.61 3.62 9.43
CA GLY A 30 -25.04 4.91 9.04
C GLY A 30 -23.54 4.85 8.71
N PHE A 31 -23.04 3.66 8.38
CA PHE A 31 -21.66 3.38 7.99
C PHE A 31 -21.57 2.87 6.56
N ALA A 32 -22.47 3.31 5.67
CA ALA A 32 -22.48 2.93 4.27
C ALA A 32 -21.06 3.07 3.66
N LYS A 33 -20.60 2.03 2.97
CA LYS A 33 -19.28 1.94 2.31
C LYS A 33 -18.06 2.02 3.25
N ARG A 34 -18.24 1.95 4.58
CA ARG A 34 -17.14 1.93 5.55
C ARG A 34 -16.41 0.59 5.48
N VAL A 35 -15.08 0.64 5.36
CA VAL A 35 -14.21 -0.55 5.42
C VAL A 35 -13.31 -0.51 6.65
N PHE A 36 -13.26 -1.64 7.36
CA PHE A 36 -12.49 -1.82 8.58
C PHE A 36 -11.22 -2.64 8.31
N ILE A 37 -10.04 -1.99 8.40
CA ILE A 37 -8.74 -2.61 8.17
C ILE A 37 -8.25 -3.21 9.50
N PRO A 38 -7.82 -4.49 9.54
CA PRO A 38 -7.50 -5.19 10.79
C PRO A 38 -6.51 -4.46 11.70
N VAL A 39 -5.47 -3.85 11.13
CA VAL A 39 -4.39 -3.20 11.87
C VAL A 39 -4.71 -1.78 12.38
N LYS A 40 -5.87 -1.22 12.01
CA LYS A 40 -6.27 0.15 12.37
C LYS A 40 -7.16 0.16 13.61
N GLU A 41 -7.17 1.28 14.34
CA GLU A 41 -8.13 1.50 15.43
C GLU A 41 -9.31 2.37 14.98
N TYR A 42 -10.50 2.02 15.48
CA TYR A 42 -11.76 2.70 15.21
C TYR A 42 -12.45 3.10 16.53
N PRO A 43 -13.27 4.16 16.53
CA PRO A 43 -14.06 4.55 17.70
C PRO A 43 -14.94 3.40 18.24
N ASP A 44 -14.96 3.21 19.56
CA ASP A 44 -15.74 2.15 20.21
C ASP A 44 -17.25 2.26 19.93
N LYS A 45 -17.75 3.48 19.67
CA LYS A 45 -19.15 3.71 19.29
C LYS A 45 -19.56 3.01 17.99
N GLU A 46 -18.63 2.78 17.05
CA GLU A 46 -18.95 2.18 15.76
C GLU A 46 -19.37 0.72 15.92
N VAL A 47 -18.63 -0.08 16.71
CA VAL A 47 -19.01 -1.48 16.98
C VAL A 47 -20.29 -1.56 17.82
N VAL A 48 -20.48 -0.66 18.78
CA VAL A 48 -21.72 -0.60 19.59
C VAL A 48 -22.93 -0.33 18.70
N GLN A 49 -22.83 0.62 17.78
CA GLN A 49 -23.90 0.96 16.84
C GLN A 49 -24.21 -0.18 15.87
N LEU A 50 -23.19 -0.92 15.40
CA LEU A 50 -23.39 -2.11 14.57
C LEU A 50 -24.16 -3.20 15.33
N VAL A 51 -23.75 -3.51 16.57
CA VAL A 51 -24.42 -4.56 17.37
C VAL A 51 -25.86 -4.15 17.71
N VAL A 52 -26.11 -2.89 18.07
CA VAL A 52 -27.48 -2.38 18.33
C VAL A 52 -28.33 -2.44 17.06
N THR A 53 -27.77 -2.08 15.91
CA THR A 53 -28.47 -2.15 14.63
C THR A 53 -28.78 -3.61 14.26
N ALA A 54 -27.84 -4.53 14.46
CA ALA A 54 -28.04 -5.96 14.24
C ALA A 54 -29.16 -6.50 15.15
N SER A 55 -29.18 -6.12 16.43
CA SER A 55 -30.25 -6.46 17.38
C SER A 55 -31.63 -6.01 16.89
N ARG A 56 -31.72 -4.80 16.33
CA ARG A 56 -32.98 -4.28 15.75
C ARG A 56 -33.39 -5.04 14.48
N ILE A 57 -32.44 -5.46 13.65
CA ILE A 57 -32.72 -6.17 12.39
C ILE A 57 -33.17 -7.62 12.67
N THR A 58 -32.49 -8.31 13.60
CA THR A 58 -32.73 -9.74 13.87
C THR A 58 -33.76 -10.00 14.97
N GLY A 59 -34.05 -9.01 15.81
CA GLY A 59 -34.89 -9.15 17.00
C GLY A 59 -34.18 -9.83 18.19
N ILE A 60 -32.91 -10.24 18.04
CA ILE A 60 -32.12 -10.88 19.10
C ILE A 60 -31.60 -9.80 20.05
N LYS A 61 -31.64 -10.04 21.36
CA LYS A 61 -31.17 -9.05 22.35
C LYS A 61 -29.65 -8.85 22.26
N VAL A 62 -29.18 -7.62 22.46
CA VAL A 62 -27.74 -7.27 22.41
C VAL A 62 -26.84 -8.22 23.23
N PRO A 63 -27.16 -8.59 24.49
CA PRO A 63 -26.33 -9.53 25.25
C PRO A 63 -26.17 -10.91 24.59
N GLU A 64 -27.23 -11.42 23.97
CA GLU A 64 -27.23 -12.72 23.29
C GLU A 64 -26.42 -12.67 21.98
N LEU A 65 -26.52 -11.56 21.24
CA LEU A 65 -25.69 -11.33 20.05
C LEU A 65 -24.21 -11.23 20.41
N LEU A 66 -23.86 -10.46 21.46
CA LEU A 66 -22.48 -10.36 21.92
C LEU A 66 -21.93 -11.70 22.39
N LYS A 67 -22.74 -12.51 23.09
CA LYS A 67 -22.34 -13.85 23.50
C LYS A 67 -22.07 -14.75 22.29
N SER A 68 -22.98 -14.77 21.31
CA SER A 68 -22.84 -15.57 20.08
C SER A 68 -21.63 -15.13 19.26
N PHE A 69 -21.43 -13.83 19.13
CA PHE A 69 -20.25 -13.25 18.47
C PHE A 69 -18.95 -13.62 19.20
N GLY A 70 -18.95 -13.59 20.54
CA GLY A 70 -17.82 -14.02 21.36
C GLY A 70 -17.43 -15.47 21.10
N MET A 71 -18.42 -16.37 21.05
CA MET A 71 -18.19 -17.78 20.73
C MET A 71 -17.61 -17.95 19.31
N PHE A 72 -18.16 -17.22 18.35
CA PHE A 72 -17.72 -17.26 16.95
C PHE A 72 -16.26 -16.86 16.77
N MET A 73 -15.75 -15.87 17.49
CA MET A 73 -14.37 -15.38 17.32
C MET A 73 -13.29 -16.36 17.79
N VAL A 74 -13.64 -17.33 18.65
CA VAL A 74 -12.64 -18.13 19.37
C VAL A 74 -11.69 -18.90 18.45
N PRO A 75 -12.14 -19.63 17.40
CA PRO A 75 -11.23 -20.38 16.54
C PRO A 75 -10.13 -19.49 15.93
N ASP A 76 -10.51 -18.34 15.41
CA ASP A 76 -9.57 -17.40 14.77
C ASP A 76 -8.65 -16.74 15.81
N LEU A 77 -9.15 -16.42 17.01
CA LEU A 77 -8.32 -15.92 18.11
C LEU A 77 -7.32 -16.95 18.64
N LEU A 78 -7.73 -18.21 18.79
CA LEU A 78 -6.82 -19.29 19.23
C LEU A 78 -5.74 -19.54 18.19
N LEU A 79 -6.06 -19.47 16.89
CA LEU A 79 -5.05 -19.55 15.82
C LEU A 79 -4.10 -18.37 15.83
N LEU A 80 -4.62 -17.16 16.00
CA LEU A 80 -3.84 -15.92 16.04
C LEU A 80 -2.84 -15.90 17.21
N PHE A 81 -3.27 -16.37 18.38
CA PHE A 81 -2.45 -16.34 19.60
C PHE A 81 -1.81 -17.69 19.96
N ARG A 82 -1.86 -18.66 19.05
CA ARG A 82 -1.40 -20.04 19.32
C ARG A 82 0.04 -20.12 19.81
N ARG A 83 0.92 -19.23 19.35
CA ARG A 83 2.35 -19.21 19.71
C ARG A 83 2.58 -18.71 21.13
N GLN A 84 1.59 -18.02 21.70
CA GLN A 84 1.61 -17.53 23.06
C GLN A 84 0.96 -18.52 24.04
N ILE A 85 0.27 -19.55 23.54
CA ILE A 85 -0.41 -20.57 24.35
C ILE A 85 0.52 -21.79 24.47
N GLN A 86 0.74 -22.29 25.70
CA GLN A 86 1.60 -23.46 25.88
C GLN A 86 0.87 -24.74 25.42
N PRO A 87 1.58 -25.68 24.75
CA PRO A 87 0.96 -26.86 24.15
C PRO A 87 0.29 -27.82 25.16
N ASP A 88 0.78 -27.84 26.39
CA ASP A 88 0.34 -28.70 27.49
C ASP A 88 -0.78 -28.09 28.35
N TRP A 89 -1.14 -26.81 28.12
CA TRP A 89 -2.23 -26.17 28.85
C TRP A 89 -3.58 -26.81 28.54
N ASN A 90 -4.33 -27.12 29.60
CA ASN A 90 -5.74 -27.44 29.51
C ASN A 90 -6.60 -26.16 29.52
N LEU A 91 -7.92 -26.34 29.42
CA LEU A 91 -8.90 -25.25 29.43
C LEU A 91 -8.72 -24.26 30.61
N MET A 92 -8.51 -24.78 31.82
CA MET A 92 -8.42 -23.97 33.03
C MET A 92 -7.08 -23.23 33.13
N ASP A 93 -5.99 -23.83 32.64
CA ASP A 93 -4.69 -23.17 32.53
C ASP A 93 -4.76 -21.99 31.56
N LEU A 94 -5.38 -22.21 30.39
CA LEU A 94 -5.58 -21.16 29.40
C LEU A 94 -6.35 -19.98 30.00
N TYR A 95 -7.52 -20.20 30.62
CA TYR A 95 -8.26 -19.11 31.28
C TYR A 95 -7.42 -18.33 32.29
N SER A 96 -6.63 -19.04 33.09
CA SER A 96 -5.79 -18.43 34.13
C SER A 96 -4.70 -17.52 33.57
N GLN A 97 -4.31 -17.71 32.30
CA GLN A 97 -3.13 -17.09 31.71
C GLN A 97 -3.42 -16.08 30.60
N ILE A 98 -4.69 -15.86 30.22
CA ILE A 98 -5.07 -14.94 29.12
C ILE A 98 -4.52 -13.52 29.36
N GLU A 99 -4.57 -13.02 30.59
CA GLU A 99 -4.10 -11.66 30.91
C GLU A 99 -2.58 -11.50 30.69
N ASP A 100 -1.81 -12.45 31.22
CA ASP A 100 -0.34 -12.40 31.24
C ASP A 100 0.30 -12.79 29.91
N THR A 101 -0.45 -13.52 29.06
CA THR A 101 -0.01 -13.93 27.72
C THR A 101 -0.62 -13.06 26.62
N ILE A 102 -1.90 -13.28 26.31
CA ILE A 102 -2.59 -12.68 25.16
C ILE A 102 -2.71 -11.16 25.35
N HIS A 103 -3.29 -10.70 26.46
CA HIS A 103 -3.49 -9.25 26.66
C HIS A 103 -2.17 -8.50 26.85
N ASN A 104 -1.18 -9.12 27.50
CA ASN A 104 0.16 -8.55 27.59
C ASN A 104 0.80 -8.35 26.21
N VAL A 105 0.75 -9.35 25.32
CA VAL A 105 1.26 -9.23 23.95
C VAL A 105 0.50 -8.16 23.15
N VAL A 106 -0.82 -8.06 23.32
CA VAL A 106 -1.64 -7.01 22.70
C VAL A 106 -1.14 -5.62 23.14
N ARG A 107 -0.91 -5.40 24.45
CA ARG A 107 -0.43 -4.12 24.98
C ARG A 107 1.01 -3.80 24.58
N LEU A 108 1.89 -4.79 24.52
CA LEU A 108 3.28 -4.61 24.08
C LEU A 108 3.35 -4.16 22.62
N LYS A 109 2.47 -4.67 21.77
CA LYS A 109 2.41 -4.31 20.35
C LYS A 109 1.71 -2.99 20.11
N ASN A 110 0.66 -2.73 20.88
CA ASN A 110 -0.11 -1.51 20.78
C ASN A 110 -0.28 -0.93 22.18
N PRO A 111 0.62 -0.02 22.61
CA PRO A 111 0.55 0.61 23.93
C PRO A 111 -0.75 1.38 24.19
N GLY A 112 -1.46 1.78 23.13
CA GLY A 112 -2.77 2.43 23.22
C GLY A 112 -3.94 1.45 23.38
N ALA A 113 -3.72 0.15 23.15
CA ALA A 113 -4.76 -0.86 23.25
C ALA A 113 -5.26 -0.99 24.68
N LYS A 114 -6.60 -1.04 24.82
CA LYS A 114 -7.28 -1.20 26.11
C LYS A 114 -8.06 -2.51 26.16
N PRO A 115 -7.44 -3.69 26.04
CA PRO A 115 -8.16 -4.95 26.24
C PRO A 115 -8.78 -4.98 27.65
N PRO A 116 -9.82 -5.80 27.91
CA PRO A 116 -10.34 -5.96 29.26
C PRO A 116 -9.22 -6.38 30.21
N GLN A 117 -9.31 -5.94 31.46
CA GLN A 117 -8.44 -6.41 32.53
C GLN A 117 -9.09 -7.64 33.16
N LEU A 118 -8.37 -8.75 33.11
CA LEU A 118 -8.77 -9.99 33.75
C LEU A 118 -7.89 -10.24 34.96
N ARG A 119 -8.50 -10.46 36.12
CA ARG A 119 -7.86 -11.13 37.24
C ARG A 119 -8.50 -12.50 37.37
N VAL A 120 -7.72 -13.56 37.35
CA VAL A 120 -8.25 -14.93 37.45
C VAL A 120 -7.76 -15.56 38.74
N GLU A 121 -8.68 -16.14 39.49
CA GLU A 121 -8.40 -16.84 40.74
C GLU A 121 -8.79 -18.30 40.58
N ARG A 122 -7.81 -19.20 40.65
CA ARG A 122 -8.06 -20.64 40.60
C ARG A 122 -8.59 -21.11 41.95
N LYS A 123 -9.84 -21.58 41.99
CA LYS A 123 -10.48 -22.09 43.22
C LYS A 123 -10.21 -23.58 43.42
N SER A 124 -10.10 -24.34 42.33
CA SER A 124 -9.73 -25.76 42.34
C SER A 124 -9.12 -26.16 40.98
N PRO A 125 -8.64 -27.40 40.80
CA PRO A 125 -8.19 -27.87 39.48
C PRO A 125 -9.24 -27.72 38.37
N VAL A 126 -10.53 -27.76 38.71
CA VAL A 126 -11.68 -27.74 37.79
C VAL A 126 -12.50 -26.45 37.85
N GLU A 127 -12.09 -25.45 38.63
CA GLU A 127 -12.89 -24.23 38.85
C GLU A 127 -12.04 -22.97 38.95
N VAL A 128 -12.44 -21.94 38.19
CA VAL A 128 -11.81 -20.61 38.18
C VAL A 128 -12.85 -19.51 38.35
N ASN A 129 -12.48 -18.46 39.07
CA ASN A 129 -13.23 -17.21 39.11
C ASN A 129 -12.50 -16.16 38.27
N ILE A 130 -13.18 -15.65 37.26
CA ILE A 130 -12.67 -14.61 36.36
C ILE A 130 -13.31 -13.28 36.77
N TYR A 131 -12.49 -12.35 37.27
CA TYR A 131 -12.89 -10.98 37.56
C TYR A 131 -12.60 -10.13 36.31
N TYR A 132 -13.66 -9.73 35.60
CA TYR A 132 -13.62 -8.98 34.36
C TYR A 132 -13.87 -7.49 34.60
N SER A 133 -12.96 -6.62 34.15
CA SER A 133 -13.15 -5.17 34.16
C SER A 133 -12.84 -4.55 32.81
N SER A 134 -13.74 -3.69 32.32
CA SER A 134 -13.56 -2.97 31.06
C SER A 134 -14.38 -1.69 31.00
N SER A 135 -13.78 -0.61 30.50
CA SER A 135 -14.52 0.64 30.23
C SER A 135 -15.65 0.45 29.21
N ARG A 136 -15.59 -0.61 28.38
CA ARG A 136 -16.61 -0.91 27.36
C ARG A 136 -17.79 -1.72 27.88
N LYS A 137 -17.68 -2.28 29.09
CA LYS A 137 -18.71 -3.13 29.73
C LYS A 137 -19.21 -4.30 28.87
N MET A 138 -18.40 -4.85 27.96
CA MET A 138 -18.80 -5.97 27.09
C MET A 138 -18.71 -7.35 27.77
N CYS A 139 -19.25 -7.50 28.99
CA CYS A 139 -19.12 -8.77 29.74
C CYS A 139 -19.81 -9.95 29.04
N SER A 140 -20.93 -9.73 28.33
CA SER A 140 -21.58 -10.79 27.53
C SER A 140 -20.69 -11.32 26.41
N LEU A 141 -19.86 -10.46 25.81
CA LEU A 141 -18.83 -10.88 24.84
C LEU A 141 -17.77 -11.76 25.51
N GLY A 142 -17.33 -11.36 26.70
CA GLY A 142 -16.39 -12.14 27.53
C GLY A 142 -16.95 -13.51 27.90
N ILE A 143 -18.22 -13.60 28.30
CA ILE A 143 -18.91 -14.87 28.56
C ILE A 143 -18.98 -15.73 27.30
N GLY A 144 -19.24 -15.11 26.14
CA GLY A 144 -19.21 -15.78 24.84
C GLY A 144 -17.84 -16.36 24.51
N LEU A 145 -16.77 -15.60 24.73
CA LEU A 145 -15.39 -16.07 24.55
C LEU A 145 -15.06 -17.24 25.48
N ILE A 146 -15.45 -17.18 26.76
CA ILE A 146 -15.28 -18.29 27.70
C ILE A 146 -15.99 -19.54 27.15
N GLN A 147 -17.27 -19.43 26.78
CA GLN A 147 -18.00 -20.57 26.22
C GLN A 147 -17.33 -21.12 24.94
N GLY A 148 -16.95 -20.25 24.01
CA GLY A 148 -16.33 -20.70 22.76
C GLY A 148 -14.98 -21.38 22.97
N ILE A 149 -14.20 -20.98 23.99
CA ILE A 149 -12.93 -21.68 24.33
C ILE A 149 -13.25 -23.07 24.88
N SER A 150 -14.23 -23.20 25.78
CA SER A 150 -14.71 -24.51 26.25
C SER A 150 -15.16 -25.41 25.09
N ASP A 151 -15.94 -24.87 24.15
CA ASP A 151 -16.42 -25.59 22.98
C ASP A 151 -15.26 -26.05 22.07
N ALA A 152 -14.26 -25.19 21.86
CA ALA A 152 -13.07 -25.51 21.07
C ALA A 152 -12.26 -26.66 21.72
N PHE A 153 -12.16 -26.67 23.05
CA PHE A 153 -11.51 -27.74 23.81
C PHE A 153 -12.38 -29.01 23.93
N SER A 154 -13.66 -28.96 23.52
CA SER A 154 -14.63 -30.05 23.74
C SER A 154 -14.76 -30.44 25.23
N ASP A 155 -14.51 -29.49 26.12
CA ASP A 155 -14.45 -29.66 27.57
C ASP A 155 -15.59 -28.83 28.19
N PRO A 156 -16.78 -29.42 28.44
CA PRO A 156 -17.97 -28.66 28.80
C PRO A 156 -17.85 -27.99 30.19
N VAL A 157 -18.35 -26.76 30.30
CA VAL A 157 -18.30 -25.98 31.56
C VAL A 157 -19.68 -25.45 31.98
N THR A 158 -19.87 -25.23 33.27
CA THR A 158 -20.92 -24.36 33.80
C THR A 158 -20.38 -22.95 34.02
N ILE A 159 -21.07 -21.93 33.52
CA ILE A 159 -20.69 -20.51 33.65
C ILE A 159 -21.78 -19.78 34.45
N ASN A 160 -21.40 -19.09 35.52
CA ASN A 160 -22.31 -18.30 36.34
C ASN A 160 -21.73 -16.88 36.59
N GLU A 161 -22.48 -15.83 36.24
CA GLU A 161 -22.11 -14.43 36.54
C GLU A 161 -22.79 -14.00 37.84
N THR A 162 -22.00 -13.69 38.87
CA THR A 162 -22.51 -13.33 40.22
C THR A 162 -22.58 -11.83 40.47
N THR A 163 -21.72 -11.04 39.82
CA THR A 163 -21.72 -9.57 39.86
C THR A 163 -21.58 -9.01 38.44
N CYS A 164 -22.11 -7.81 38.15
CA CYS A 164 -22.12 -7.26 36.80
C CYS A 164 -21.90 -5.73 36.74
N MET A 165 -20.99 -5.27 35.88
CA MET A 165 -20.72 -3.83 35.65
C MET A 165 -21.91 -3.04 35.07
N HIS A 166 -22.89 -3.73 34.50
CA HIS A 166 -24.17 -3.13 34.07
C HIS A 166 -25.12 -2.86 35.24
N GLN A 167 -24.93 -3.53 36.38
CA GLN A 167 -25.72 -3.36 37.60
C GLN A 167 -25.08 -2.38 38.60
N GLY A 168 -23.93 -1.79 38.26
CA GLY A 168 -23.23 -0.81 39.09
C GLY A 168 -22.00 -1.36 39.80
N ASP A 169 -21.70 -2.65 39.68
CA ASP A 169 -20.51 -3.26 40.27
C ASP A 169 -19.21 -2.75 39.62
N ALA A 170 -18.12 -2.74 40.39
CA ALA A 170 -16.80 -2.33 39.89
C ALA A 170 -16.21 -3.30 38.85
N CYS A 171 -16.58 -4.58 38.91
CA CYS A 171 -16.18 -5.62 37.96
C CYS A 171 -17.24 -6.73 37.88
N CYS A 172 -17.25 -7.47 36.78
CA CYS A 172 -18.06 -8.70 36.67
C CYS A 172 -17.28 -9.87 37.26
N THR A 173 -17.96 -10.71 38.05
CA THR A 173 -17.38 -11.95 38.58
C THR A 173 -18.04 -13.12 37.86
N ILE A 174 -17.24 -13.86 37.08
CA ILE A 174 -17.71 -14.99 36.27
C ILE A 174 -17.04 -16.26 36.81
N SER A 175 -17.84 -17.13 37.43
CA SER A 175 -17.39 -18.44 37.91
C SER A 175 -17.54 -19.46 36.78
N VAL A 176 -16.47 -20.19 36.49
CA VAL A 176 -16.40 -21.20 35.43
C VAL A 176 -15.93 -22.52 36.04
N LYS A 177 -16.72 -23.57 35.85
CA LYS A 177 -16.44 -24.91 36.41
C LYS A 177 -16.54 -26.00 35.34
N LEU A 178 -15.52 -26.83 35.23
CA LEU A 178 -15.48 -27.97 34.31
C LEU A 178 -16.47 -29.05 34.73
N ILE A 179 -17.19 -29.60 33.74
CA ILE A 179 -18.09 -30.74 33.90
C ILE A 179 -17.31 -32.02 33.53
N GLY A 180 -16.61 -32.59 34.51
CA GLY A 180 -15.83 -33.82 34.33
C GLY A 180 -14.53 -33.84 35.14
N PRO A 181 -13.83 -34.99 35.16
CA PRO A 181 -12.52 -35.11 35.81
C PRO A 181 -11.44 -34.36 35.00
N ILE A 182 -10.50 -33.72 35.70
CA ILE A 182 -9.44 -32.91 35.06
C ILE A 182 -8.46 -33.77 34.25
N GLU A 183 -8.32 -35.04 34.60
CA GLU A 183 -7.45 -36.01 33.92
C GLU A 183 -7.89 -36.33 32.49
N GLN A 184 -9.14 -36.02 32.15
CA GLN A 184 -9.69 -36.17 30.80
C GLN A 184 -9.70 -34.87 30.01
N ALA A 185 -9.25 -33.75 30.60
CA ALA A 185 -9.28 -32.45 29.96
C ALA A 185 -8.33 -32.41 28.75
N THR A 186 -8.82 -31.84 27.66
CA THR A 186 -8.06 -31.71 26.42
C THR A 186 -6.95 -30.67 26.60
N THR A 187 -5.76 -30.95 26.06
CA THR A 187 -4.66 -29.96 26.03
C THR A 187 -4.65 -29.22 24.70
N PHE A 188 -4.09 -28.01 24.70
CA PHE A 188 -4.05 -27.17 23.49
C PHE A 188 -3.40 -27.87 22.29
N SER A 189 -2.34 -28.67 22.52
CA SER A 189 -1.65 -29.44 21.47
C SER A 189 -2.51 -30.48 20.76
N ALA A 190 -3.57 -30.98 21.41
CA ALA A 190 -4.49 -31.96 20.85
C ALA A 190 -5.58 -31.32 19.96
N LEU A 191 -5.70 -29.98 19.97
CA LEU A 191 -6.73 -29.27 19.22
C LEU A 191 -6.45 -29.27 17.72
N LYS A 192 -7.50 -29.51 16.94
CA LYS A 192 -7.49 -29.34 15.47
C LYS A 192 -8.34 -28.14 15.08
N ILE A 193 -7.81 -26.94 15.31
CA ILE A 193 -8.53 -25.68 15.09
C ILE A 193 -8.50 -25.32 13.60
N LYS A 194 -9.63 -25.48 12.90
CA LYS A 194 -9.74 -24.92 11.55
C LYS A 194 -10.17 -23.46 11.66
N ALA A 195 -9.51 -22.58 10.91
CA ALA A 195 -10.03 -21.24 10.68
C ALA A 195 -11.43 -21.35 10.12
N ILE A 196 -12.28 -20.36 10.41
CA ILE A 196 -13.64 -20.32 9.88
C ILE A 196 -13.55 -20.07 8.37
N SER A 197 -13.37 -21.15 7.59
CA SER A 197 -13.51 -21.08 6.14
C SER A 197 -14.97 -20.83 5.85
N GLN A 198 -15.26 -19.95 4.90
CA GLN A 198 -16.57 -19.85 4.24
C GLN A 198 -16.93 -21.23 3.67
N GLN A 199 -17.54 -22.10 4.48
CA GLN A 199 -17.95 -23.43 4.04
C GLN A 199 -19.27 -23.30 3.29
N ASN A 200 -19.21 -23.78 2.05
CA ASN A 200 -20.31 -24.17 1.19
C ASN A 200 -21.61 -24.50 1.95
N THR A 201 -22.61 -23.65 1.76
CA THR A 201 -24.01 -23.99 2.04
C THR A 201 -24.55 -24.93 0.96
N ALA A 202 -25.52 -25.73 1.38
CA ALA A 202 -26.08 -26.89 0.69
C ALA A 202 -26.53 -26.64 -0.76
N ALA A 203 -26.64 -27.72 -1.54
CA ALA A 203 -27.07 -27.72 -2.93
C ALA A 203 -28.36 -26.90 -3.15
N PRO A 204 -28.38 -25.96 -4.11
CA PRO A 204 -29.51 -25.06 -4.30
C PRO A 204 -30.75 -25.77 -4.85
N ILE A 205 -31.92 -25.35 -4.36
CA ILE A 205 -33.23 -25.76 -4.87
C ILE A 205 -33.52 -24.98 -6.15
N LYS A 206 -33.66 -25.68 -7.28
CA LYS A 206 -34.00 -25.07 -8.59
C LYS A 206 -35.41 -24.46 -8.53
N LYS A 207 -35.51 -23.13 -8.54
CA LYS A 207 -36.76 -22.42 -8.87
C LYS A 207 -36.93 -22.31 -10.39
N PRO A 208 -38.14 -22.49 -10.95
CA PRO A 208 -38.39 -22.32 -12.39
C PRO A 208 -38.31 -20.85 -12.81
N ILE A 209 -37.79 -20.60 -14.02
CA ILE A 209 -37.58 -19.28 -14.62
C ILE A 209 -38.87 -18.77 -15.27
N GLY A 210 -39.22 -17.50 -15.04
CA GLY A 210 -40.09 -16.74 -15.93
C GLY A 210 -39.28 -16.14 -17.08
N THR A 211 -39.76 -16.24 -18.32
CA THR A 211 -39.06 -15.74 -19.52
C THR A 211 -38.91 -14.21 -19.48
N VAL A 212 -37.67 -13.71 -19.56
CA VAL A 212 -37.36 -12.27 -19.66
C VAL A 212 -37.16 -11.93 -21.14
N GLU A 213 -37.92 -10.98 -21.68
CA GLU A 213 -37.89 -10.62 -23.12
C GLU A 213 -36.55 -10.00 -23.58
N ASN A 214 -35.74 -9.44 -22.66
CA ASN A 214 -34.39 -8.93 -22.95
C ASN A 214 -33.45 -9.16 -21.75
N PRO A 215 -32.76 -10.31 -21.67
CA PRO A 215 -31.87 -10.59 -20.55
C PRO A 215 -30.58 -9.73 -20.61
N PRO A 216 -30.04 -9.31 -19.46
CA PRO A 216 -28.86 -8.45 -19.39
C PRO A 216 -27.58 -9.19 -19.84
N VAL A 217 -26.52 -8.44 -20.11
CA VAL A 217 -25.17 -9.00 -20.13
C VAL A 217 -24.75 -9.31 -18.69
N VAL A 218 -24.15 -10.48 -18.47
CA VAL A 218 -23.65 -10.87 -17.14
C VAL A 218 -22.14 -10.99 -17.18
N ILE A 219 -21.45 -10.37 -16.22
CA ILE A 219 -20.01 -10.50 -16.00
C ILE A 219 -19.79 -11.26 -14.70
N ILE A 220 -19.10 -12.40 -14.76
CA ILE A 220 -18.67 -13.15 -13.57
C ILE A 220 -17.23 -12.78 -13.26
N GLY A 221 -17.03 -12.03 -12.18
CA GLY A 221 -15.74 -11.58 -11.69
C GLY A 221 -15.67 -10.06 -11.59
N ALA A 222 -15.74 -9.54 -10.37
CA ALA A 222 -15.62 -8.11 -10.06
C ALA A 222 -14.17 -7.63 -9.89
N GLY A 223 -13.20 -8.35 -10.46
CA GLY A 223 -11.79 -7.94 -10.48
C GLY A 223 -11.51 -6.82 -11.49
N PRO A 224 -10.25 -6.34 -11.59
CA PRO A 224 -9.89 -5.20 -12.44
C PRO A 224 -10.35 -5.35 -13.91
N THR A 225 -10.26 -6.56 -14.46
CA THR A 225 -10.67 -6.84 -15.84
C THR A 225 -12.19 -6.83 -16.05
N GLY A 226 -12.95 -7.42 -15.12
CA GLY A 226 -14.42 -7.43 -15.23
C GLY A 226 -15.03 -6.05 -15.00
N ILE A 227 -14.49 -5.28 -14.06
CA ILE A 227 -14.89 -3.87 -13.85
C ILE A 227 -14.52 -3.00 -15.06
N HIS A 228 -13.38 -3.27 -15.69
CA HIS A 228 -13.04 -2.57 -16.94
C HIS A 228 -14.05 -2.88 -18.05
N ALA A 229 -14.42 -4.16 -18.24
CA ALA A 229 -15.46 -4.53 -19.20
C ALA A 229 -16.79 -3.81 -18.90
N ALA A 230 -17.17 -3.70 -17.62
CA ALA A 230 -18.35 -2.95 -17.21
C ALA A 230 -18.27 -1.46 -17.56
N ARG A 231 -17.10 -0.82 -17.37
CA ARG A 231 -16.86 0.57 -17.80
C ARG A 231 -16.96 0.75 -19.30
N GLU A 232 -16.45 -0.21 -20.08
CA GLU A 232 -16.53 -0.15 -21.54
C GLU A 232 -17.99 -0.27 -22.02
N PHE A 233 -18.82 -1.12 -21.39
CA PHE A 233 -20.26 -1.15 -21.68
C PHE A 233 -20.92 0.19 -21.36
N LEU A 234 -20.70 0.75 -20.17
CA LEU A 234 -21.24 2.06 -19.81
C LEU A 234 -20.80 3.17 -20.78
N ARG A 235 -19.58 3.08 -21.32
CA ARG A 235 -19.04 4.04 -22.29
C ARG A 235 -19.64 3.89 -23.69
N CYS A 236 -19.82 2.65 -24.17
CA CYS A 236 -20.20 2.37 -25.56
C CYS A 236 -21.71 2.18 -25.74
N SER A 237 -22.40 1.69 -24.72
CA SER A 237 -23.82 1.37 -24.74
C SER A 237 -24.42 1.48 -23.31
N PRO A 238 -24.62 2.71 -22.80
CA PRO A 238 -25.09 2.95 -21.43
C PRO A 238 -26.47 2.34 -21.13
N ASP A 239 -27.30 2.11 -22.15
CA ASP A 239 -28.64 1.51 -22.01
C ASP A 239 -28.62 -0.02 -21.90
N THR A 240 -27.47 -0.66 -22.15
CA THR A 240 -27.34 -2.12 -22.05
C THR A 240 -27.49 -2.55 -20.60
N GLY A 241 -28.50 -3.39 -20.31
CA GLY A 241 -28.65 -4.03 -19.01
C GLY A 241 -27.42 -4.87 -18.67
N LEU A 242 -26.80 -4.62 -17.52
CA LEU A 242 -25.53 -5.24 -17.13
C LEU A 242 -25.56 -5.68 -15.66
N ILE A 243 -25.10 -6.90 -15.38
CA ILE A 243 -24.95 -7.36 -14.00
C ILE A 243 -23.55 -7.95 -13.80
N VAL A 244 -22.80 -7.41 -12.85
CA VAL A 244 -21.48 -7.88 -12.46
C VAL A 244 -21.60 -8.67 -11.15
N TYR A 245 -21.11 -9.90 -11.12
CA TYR A 245 -21.04 -10.74 -9.92
C TYR A 245 -19.61 -10.82 -9.38
N GLY A 246 -19.41 -10.50 -8.11
CA GLY A 246 -18.17 -10.67 -7.36
C GLY A 246 -18.34 -11.74 -6.27
N SER A 247 -17.40 -12.69 -6.22
CA SER A 247 -17.38 -13.71 -5.16
C SER A 247 -16.77 -13.22 -3.86
N GLU A 248 -15.85 -12.26 -3.93
CA GLU A 248 -15.19 -11.66 -2.77
C GLU A 248 -16.18 -10.75 -2.05
N PRO A 249 -16.12 -10.63 -0.71
CA PRO A 249 -17.05 -9.81 0.04
C PRO A 249 -16.53 -8.36 0.19
N TRP A 250 -15.85 -7.89 -0.85
CA TRP A 250 -15.20 -6.59 -0.92
C TRP A 250 -15.68 -5.87 -2.17
N GLN A 251 -15.94 -4.57 -2.02
CA GLN A 251 -16.16 -3.71 -3.18
C GLN A 251 -14.95 -3.79 -4.12
N PRO A 252 -15.14 -3.63 -5.44
CA PRO A 252 -14.05 -3.80 -6.39
C PRO A 252 -12.88 -2.90 -6.07
N TYR A 253 -11.67 -3.44 -6.14
CA TYR A 253 -10.46 -2.75 -5.71
C TYR A 253 -9.28 -3.02 -6.65
N ASN A 254 -8.23 -2.22 -6.49
CA ASN A 254 -7.00 -2.28 -7.26
C ASN A 254 -6.03 -3.29 -6.65
N ARG A 255 -6.09 -4.53 -7.15
CA ARG A 255 -5.23 -5.64 -6.72
C ARG A 255 -3.73 -5.36 -6.88
N VAL A 256 -3.33 -4.53 -7.85
CA VAL A 256 -1.91 -4.22 -8.10
C VAL A 256 -1.29 -3.43 -6.95
N ARG A 257 -2.10 -2.72 -6.16
CA ARG A 257 -1.64 -1.92 -5.02
C ARG A 257 -1.80 -2.61 -3.67
N LEU A 258 -2.17 -3.90 -3.64
CA LEU A 258 -2.29 -4.62 -2.37
C LEU A 258 -0.95 -4.65 -1.59
N SER A 259 0.19 -4.71 -2.28
CA SER A 259 1.51 -4.71 -1.62
C SER A 259 1.80 -3.38 -0.94
N ASP A 260 1.36 -2.26 -1.52
CA ASP A 260 1.46 -0.93 -0.90
C ASP A 260 0.58 -0.88 0.38
N LEU A 261 -0.62 -1.47 0.32
CA LEU A 261 -1.52 -1.59 1.47
C LEU A 261 -0.88 -2.46 2.56
N LEU A 262 -0.33 -3.62 2.20
CA LEU A 262 0.40 -4.52 3.09
C LEU A 262 1.61 -3.82 3.73
N ALA A 263 2.30 -2.96 2.98
CA ALA A 263 3.41 -2.16 3.50
C ALA A 263 2.95 -1.06 4.47
N GLY A 264 1.66 -0.70 4.48
CA GLY A 264 1.11 0.42 5.24
C GLY A 264 1.41 1.78 4.61
N GLU A 265 1.72 1.81 3.30
CA GLU A 265 2.02 3.06 2.57
C GLU A 265 0.74 3.80 2.15
N ILE A 266 -0.38 3.09 2.05
CA ILE A 266 -1.64 3.59 1.47
C ILE A 266 -2.83 3.06 2.27
N GLU A 267 -3.97 3.75 2.17
CA GLU A 267 -5.21 3.33 2.83
C GLU A 267 -6.18 2.61 1.86
N TRP A 268 -7.22 1.96 2.40
CA TRP A 268 -8.26 1.27 1.62
C TRP A 268 -8.87 2.16 0.52
N ASP A 269 -9.20 3.40 0.86
CA ASP A 269 -9.86 4.34 -0.05
C ASP A 269 -9.00 4.64 -1.30
N GLU A 270 -7.67 4.47 -1.20
CA GLU A 270 -6.76 4.66 -2.32
C GLU A 270 -6.65 3.45 -3.27
N ILE A 271 -7.11 2.28 -2.83
CA ILE A 271 -7.21 1.09 -3.67
C ILE A 271 -8.65 0.79 -4.10
N SER A 272 -9.65 1.43 -3.49
CA SER A 272 -11.03 1.29 -3.95
C SER A 272 -11.15 1.63 -5.43
N ASN A 273 -11.88 0.79 -6.16
CA ASN A 273 -12.06 0.86 -7.60
C ASN A 273 -13.55 0.64 -7.94
N GLU A 274 -14.44 1.20 -7.12
CA GLU A 274 -15.88 1.16 -7.34
C GLU A 274 -16.25 1.58 -8.77
N LEU A 275 -17.26 0.90 -9.33
CA LEU A 275 -17.84 1.31 -10.60
C LEU A 275 -18.75 2.51 -10.33
N SER A 276 -18.47 3.64 -10.97
CA SER A 276 -19.39 4.78 -10.95
C SER A 276 -20.54 4.49 -11.90
N VAL A 277 -21.72 4.26 -11.35
CA VAL A 277 -22.93 3.88 -12.07
C VAL A 277 -23.93 5.04 -11.97
N PRO A 278 -24.45 5.56 -13.10
CA PRO A 278 -25.52 6.56 -13.07
C PRO A 278 -26.79 6.02 -12.39
N GLU A 279 -27.47 6.85 -11.60
CA GLU A 279 -28.66 6.44 -10.80
C GLU A 279 -29.78 5.83 -11.65
N GLU A 280 -29.93 6.26 -12.91
CA GLU A 280 -30.98 5.81 -13.83
C GLU A 280 -30.56 4.61 -14.72
N SER A 281 -29.38 4.03 -14.51
CA SER A 281 -28.86 2.97 -15.39
C SER A 281 -29.28 1.55 -14.95
N ASN A 282 -29.36 0.63 -15.92
CA ASN A 282 -29.68 -0.78 -15.69
C ASN A 282 -28.44 -1.62 -15.33
N VAL A 283 -27.48 -1.02 -14.60
CA VAL A 283 -26.21 -1.65 -14.25
C VAL A 283 -26.14 -1.97 -12.76
N PHE A 284 -25.94 -3.24 -12.43
CA PHE A 284 -25.89 -3.71 -11.06
C PHE A 284 -24.56 -4.42 -10.78
N VAL A 285 -23.97 -4.14 -9.62
CA VAL A 285 -22.80 -4.87 -9.12
C VAL A 285 -23.23 -5.60 -7.85
N LYS A 286 -23.14 -6.94 -7.86
CA LYS A 286 -23.46 -7.81 -6.73
C LYS A 286 -22.16 -8.37 -6.16
N ILE A 287 -21.88 -8.05 -4.90
CA ILE A 287 -20.69 -8.48 -4.16
C ILE A 287 -21.08 -9.65 -3.26
N ASN A 288 -20.11 -10.45 -2.78
CA ASN A 288 -20.40 -11.63 -1.95
C ASN A 288 -21.42 -12.60 -2.58
N ALA A 289 -21.48 -12.64 -3.91
CA ALA A 289 -22.47 -13.38 -4.69
C ALA A 289 -21.76 -14.35 -5.65
N PRO A 290 -21.09 -15.40 -5.12
CA PRO A 290 -20.38 -16.35 -5.95
C PRO A 290 -21.35 -17.12 -6.87
N ILE A 291 -21.05 -17.12 -8.17
CA ILE A 291 -21.69 -17.99 -9.13
C ILE A 291 -21.06 -19.38 -9.04
N ILE A 292 -21.90 -20.39 -8.90
CA ILE A 292 -21.48 -21.79 -8.72
C ILE A 292 -21.80 -22.68 -9.93
N GLN A 293 -22.70 -22.25 -10.82
CA GLN A 293 -23.06 -23.03 -12.00
C GLN A 293 -23.45 -22.13 -13.19
N ILE A 294 -23.12 -22.60 -14.41
CA ILE A 294 -23.59 -22.03 -15.68
C ILE A 294 -24.50 -23.06 -16.35
N ASP A 295 -25.74 -22.70 -16.65
CA ASP A 295 -26.66 -23.48 -17.47
C ASP A 295 -26.72 -22.88 -18.88
N LYS A 296 -25.98 -23.49 -19.81
CA LYS A 296 -25.89 -23.03 -21.20
C LYS A 296 -27.20 -23.25 -21.98
N SER A 297 -27.94 -24.30 -21.65
CA SER A 297 -29.18 -24.66 -22.34
C SER A 297 -30.26 -23.62 -22.08
N ASN A 298 -30.36 -23.15 -20.83
CA ASN A 298 -31.33 -22.13 -20.42
C ASN A 298 -30.75 -20.70 -20.44
N LYS A 299 -29.50 -20.52 -20.85
CA LYS A 299 -28.75 -19.26 -20.81
C LYS A 299 -28.89 -18.52 -19.48
N CYS A 300 -28.63 -19.22 -18.37
CA CYS A 300 -28.63 -18.62 -17.03
C CYS A 300 -27.43 -19.05 -16.20
N VAL A 301 -27.13 -18.26 -15.17
CA VAL A 301 -26.13 -18.57 -14.14
C VAL A 301 -26.82 -18.74 -12.79
N ILE A 302 -26.25 -19.57 -11.92
CA ILE A 302 -26.82 -19.88 -10.60
C ILE A 302 -25.83 -19.45 -9.53
N ASP A 303 -26.29 -18.58 -8.61
CA ASP A 303 -25.51 -18.17 -7.45
C ASP A 303 -25.55 -19.22 -6.32
N VAL A 304 -24.70 -19.04 -5.29
CA VAL A 304 -24.65 -19.95 -4.13
C VAL A 304 -25.97 -20.06 -3.35
N ASN A 305 -26.86 -19.07 -3.47
CA ASN A 305 -28.17 -19.07 -2.84
C ASN A 305 -29.23 -19.79 -3.70
N GLY A 306 -28.86 -20.25 -4.89
CA GLY A 306 -29.76 -20.90 -5.83
C GLY A 306 -30.57 -19.95 -6.70
N ASN A 307 -30.30 -18.65 -6.66
CA ASN A 307 -30.95 -17.70 -7.54
C ASN A 307 -30.43 -17.90 -8.97
N GLN A 308 -31.37 -17.91 -9.91
CA GLN A 308 -31.06 -18.03 -11.33
C GLN A 308 -31.10 -16.65 -11.99
N GLN A 309 -30.04 -16.32 -12.71
CA GLN A 309 -29.91 -15.07 -13.45
C GLN A 309 -29.78 -15.37 -14.95
N PRO A 310 -30.80 -15.05 -15.77
CA PRO A 310 -30.67 -15.18 -17.22
C PRO A 310 -29.68 -14.15 -17.79
N TYR A 311 -29.04 -14.49 -18.90
CA TYR A 311 -28.11 -13.62 -19.63
C TYR A 311 -28.34 -13.65 -21.15
N SER A 312 -28.09 -12.51 -21.81
CA SER A 312 -27.96 -12.47 -23.28
C SER A 312 -26.57 -12.90 -23.72
N HIS A 313 -25.54 -12.36 -23.04
CA HIS A 313 -24.15 -12.74 -23.17
C HIS A 313 -23.52 -12.89 -21.78
N LEU A 314 -22.55 -13.78 -21.67
CA LEU A 314 -21.83 -14.06 -20.42
C LEU A 314 -20.34 -13.77 -20.61
N ILE A 315 -19.74 -13.00 -19.72
CA ILE A 315 -18.29 -12.76 -19.69
C ILE A 315 -17.71 -13.41 -18.44
N LEU A 316 -16.81 -14.37 -18.62
CA LEU A 316 -16.02 -14.98 -17.56
C LEU A 316 -14.75 -14.15 -17.33
N ALA A 317 -14.75 -13.37 -16.25
CA ALA A 317 -13.63 -12.58 -15.76
C ALA A 317 -13.14 -13.10 -14.39
N VAL A 318 -13.18 -14.43 -14.22
CA VAL A 318 -12.95 -15.14 -12.94
C VAL A 318 -11.48 -15.18 -12.48
N GLY A 319 -10.58 -14.60 -13.28
CA GLY A 319 -9.18 -14.42 -12.94
C GLY A 319 -8.44 -15.71 -12.59
N SER A 320 -7.60 -15.64 -11.56
CA SER A 320 -6.75 -16.75 -11.11
C SER A 320 -6.63 -16.79 -9.60
N ARG A 321 -6.24 -17.96 -9.07
CA ARG A 321 -5.87 -18.17 -7.66
C ARG A 321 -4.36 -18.27 -7.49
N ALA A 322 -3.86 -17.94 -6.30
CA ALA A 322 -2.45 -18.13 -5.98
C ALA A 322 -2.08 -19.62 -6.03
N ARG A 323 -0.92 -19.91 -6.61
CA ARG A 323 -0.31 -21.23 -6.52
C ARG A 323 0.28 -21.40 -5.12
N ARG A 324 -0.18 -22.41 -4.38
CA ARG A 324 0.44 -22.79 -3.12
C ARG A 324 1.79 -23.44 -3.37
N ALA A 325 2.73 -23.25 -2.44
CA ALA A 325 3.99 -23.95 -2.46
C ALA A 325 3.71 -25.40 -2.06
N ASP A 326 3.96 -26.35 -2.97
CA ASP A 326 3.78 -27.76 -2.71
C ASP A 326 5.12 -28.37 -2.30
N ALA A 327 5.16 -29.01 -1.15
CA ALA A 327 6.30 -29.78 -0.64
C ALA A 327 5.77 -30.94 0.22
N LYS A 328 6.64 -31.92 0.52
CA LYS A 328 6.29 -32.98 1.47
C LYS A 328 6.02 -32.35 2.83
N ALA A 329 5.01 -32.85 3.52
CA ALA A 329 4.77 -32.50 4.92
C ALA A 329 4.27 -33.75 5.64
N LYS A 330 4.74 -33.98 6.86
CA LYS A 330 4.28 -35.11 7.69
C LYS A 330 2.85 -34.90 8.18
N THR A 331 2.46 -33.64 8.38
CA THR A 331 1.15 -33.20 8.88
C THR A 331 0.71 -31.94 8.14
N SER A 332 -0.56 -31.54 8.33
CA SER A 332 -1.03 -30.22 7.89
C SER A 332 -0.48 -29.15 8.83
N LEU A 333 0.36 -28.27 8.32
CA LEU A 333 0.99 -27.19 9.10
C LEU A 333 0.29 -25.86 8.85
N TYR A 334 0.23 -25.01 9.89
CA TYR A 334 -0.10 -23.60 9.71
C TYR A 334 1.14 -22.71 9.75
N GLY A 335 0.95 -21.43 9.44
CA GLY A 335 2.05 -20.52 9.10
C GLY A 335 2.39 -20.54 7.60
N ILE A 336 1.56 -21.15 6.75
CA ILE A 336 1.73 -21.22 5.30
C ILE A 336 0.59 -20.47 4.61
N TYR A 337 0.90 -19.29 4.07
CA TYR A 337 -0.05 -18.33 3.52
C TYR A 337 0.10 -18.18 2.00
N THR A 338 -0.96 -17.68 1.37
CA THR A 338 -0.95 -17.16 0.01
C THR A 338 -0.98 -15.64 0.02
N TYR A 339 -0.81 -15.03 -1.15
CA TYR A 339 -0.99 -13.59 -1.30
C TYR A 339 -1.58 -13.24 -2.65
N ARG A 340 -2.86 -12.87 -2.67
CA ARG A 340 -3.62 -12.64 -3.90
C ARG A 340 -4.76 -11.63 -3.78
N ASP A 341 -5.47 -11.63 -2.66
CA ASP A 341 -6.64 -10.78 -2.42
C ASP A 341 -6.53 -10.01 -1.10
N VAL A 342 -7.59 -9.27 -0.76
CA VAL A 342 -7.63 -8.43 0.45
C VAL A 342 -7.62 -9.29 1.71
N ASP A 343 -8.29 -10.45 1.69
CA ASP A 343 -8.32 -11.36 2.83
C ASP A 343 -6.91 -11.91 3.11
N ASP A 344 -6.20 -12.37 2.07
CA ASP A 344 -4.78 -12.75 2.18
C ASP A 344 -3.93 -11.60 2.76
N ALA A 345 -4.14 -10.36 2.31
CA ALA A 345 -3.39 -9.20 2.80
C ALA A 345 -3.68 -8.90 4.28
N GLN A 346 -4.94 -8.99 4.69
CA GLN A 346 -5.40 -8.80 6.06
C GLN A 346 -4.85 -9.88 7.00
N ASP A 347 -4.86 -11.14 6.55
CA ASP A 347 -4.26 -12.26 7.28
C ASP A 347 -2.76 -12.06 7.46
N LEU A 348 -2.04 -11.65 6.40
CA LEU A 348 -0.61 -11.38 6.50
C LEU A 348 -0.29 -10.20 7.43
N MET A 349 -1.02 -9.09 7.35
CA MET A 349 -0.83 -7.95 8.26
C MET A 349 -0.95 -8.38 9.72
N THR A 350 -1.84 -9.32 10.00
CA THR A 350 -2.11 -9.83 11.34
C THR A 350 -1.02 -10.79 11.85
N HIS A 351 -0.51 -11.68 10.99
CA HIS A 351 0.43 -12.74 11.39
C HIS A 351 1.92 -12.37 11.25
N VAL A 352 2.28 -11.43 10.38
CA VAL A 352 3.68 -11.11 10.06
C VAL A 352 4.39 -10.37 11.19
N VAL A 353 3.65 -9.56 11.96
CA VAL A 353 4.19 -8.86 13.14
C VAL A 353 4.64 -9.81 14.26
N GLN A 354 4.22 -11.09 14.22
CA GLN A 354 4.63 -12.12 15.19
C GLN A 354 5.80 -12.98 14.71
N SER A 355 6.22 -12.84 13.47
CA SER A 355 7.22 -13.72 12.87
C SER A 355 8.64 -13.23 13.15
N SER A 356 9.54 -14.16 13.48
CA SER A 356 10.98 -13.91 13.50
C SER A 356 11.60 -14.26 12.15
N ASN A 357 11.21 -15.40 11.56
CA ASN A 357 11.75 -15.89 10.29
C ASN A 357 10.63 -16.04 9.26
N THR A 358 10.63 -15.20 8.25
CA THR A 358 9.61 -15.18 7.19
C THR A 358 10.22 -15.54 5.84
N VAL A 359 9.70 -16.60 5.20
CA VAL A 359 10.17 -17.05 3.89
C VAL A 359 9.13 -16.71 2.83
N VAL A 360 9.52 -15.96 1.80
CA VAL A 360 8.69 -15.69 0.62
C VAL A 360 9.13 -16.63 -0.51
N VAL A 361 8.25 -17.53 -0.92
CA VAL A 361 8.53 -18.51 -1.97
C VAL A 361 8.19 -17.92 -3.32
N GLY A 362 9.22 -17.57 -4.10
CA GLY A 362 9.11 -17.06 -5.46
C GLY A 362 9.57 -15.61 -5.59
N GLY A 363 10.81 -15.40 -6.03
CA GLY A 363 11.35 -14.08 -6.41
C GLY A 363 10.86 -13.49 -7.73
N GLY A 364 9.58 -13.64 -8.06
CA GLY A 364 8.93 -12.86 -9.13
C GLY A 364 8.56 -11.45 -8.65
N VAL A 365 7.91 -10.64 -9.49
CA VAL A 365 7.46 -9.27 -9.14
C VAL A 365 6.77 -9.24 -7.76
N LEU A 366 5.68 -10.01 -7.62
CA LEU A 366 4.87 -10.04 -6.41
C LEU A 366 5.67 -10.50 -5.18
N GLY A 367 6.53 -11.51 -5.30
CA GLY A 367 7.30 -11.99 -4.17
C GLY A 367 8.37 -11.01 -3.71
N VAL A 368 8.96 -10.25 -4.63
CA VAL A 368 9.88 -9.17 -4.27
C VAL A 368 9.12 -8.03 -3.59
N GLU A 369 7.96 -7.59 -4.13
CA GLU A 369 7.11 -6.56 -3.53
C GLU A 369 6.64 -6.94 -2.12
N VAL A 370 6.14 -8.17 -1.96
CA VAL A 370 5.72 -8.72 -0.66
C VAL A 370 6.89 -8.75 0.31
N ALA A 371 8.07 -9.23 -0.09
CA ALA A 371 9.23 -9.26 0.81
C ALA A 371 9.60 -7.87 1.34
N PHE A 372 9.53 -6.83 0.51
CA PHE A 372 9.72 -5.46 0.94
C PHE A 372 8.61 -4.96 1.87
N ALA A 373 7.34 -5.26 1.57
CA ALA A 373 6.20 -4.89 2.41
C ALA A 373 6.30 -5.54 3.81
N LEU A 374 6.62 -6.83 3.86
CA LEU A 374 6.85 -7.56 5.10
C LEU A 374 8.01 -6.99 5.92
N LYS A 375 9.12 -6.63 5.24
CA LYS A 375 10.28 -6.01 5.89
C LYS A 375 9.97 -4.62 6.44
N ALA A 376 9.09 -3.86 5.77
CA ALA A 376 8.62 -2.56 6.25
C ALA A 376 7.74 -2.70 7.50
N GLN A 377 6.84 -3.69 7.51
CA GLN A 377 5.94 -3.98 8.64
C GLN A 377 6.68 -4.52 9.87
N ASN A 378 7.68 -5.36 9.68
CA ASN A 378 8.48 -5.91 10.78
C ASN A 378 9.99 -5.80 10.48
N PRO A 379 10.62 -4.65 10.78
CA PRO A 379 12.04 -4.42 10.49
C PRO A 379 12.99 -5.40 11.19
N LYS A 380 12.55 -6.00 12.31
CA LYS A 380 13.31 -6.97 13.10
C LYS A 380 13.26 -8.39 12.55
N ALA A 381 12.23 -8.73 11.78
CA ALA A 381 12.12 -10.05 11.17
C ALA A 381 13.21 -10.28 10.13
N GLU A 382 13.72 -11.51 10.10
CA GLU A 382 14.51 -12.02 8.99
C GLU A 382 13.55 -12.41 7.86
N VAL A 383 13.68 -11.73 6.72
CA VAL A 383 12.87 -12.00 5.53
C VAL A 383 13.77 -12.61 4.47
N THR A 384 13.41 -13.79 3.99
CA THR A 384 14.17 -14.54 2.99
C THR A 384 13.33 -14.84 1.76
N ILE A 385 13.77 -14.43 0.58
CA ILE A 385 13.17 -14.82 -0.70
C ILE A 385 13.81 -16.13 -1.15
N LEU A 386 13.02 -17.19 -1.27
CA LEU A 386 13.44 -18.46 -1.85
C LEU A 386 12.98 -18.53 -3.31
N HIS A 387 13.90 -18.65 -4.27
CA HIS A 387 13.57 -18.65 -5.69
C HIS A 387 14.27 -19.78 -6.44
N LYS A 388 13.47 -20.51 -7.23
CA LYS A 388 13.94 -21.68 -7.99
C LYS A 388 14.85 -21.38 -9.19
N ASN A 389 14.87 -20.14 -9.68
CA ASN A 389 15.67 -19.77 -10.85
C ASN A 389 16.93 -19.00 -10.45
N LYS A 390 17.80 -18.79 -11.44
CA LYS A 390 19.12 -18.16 -11.30
C LYS A 390 19.11 -16.67 -10.96
N HIS A 391 17.98 -16.00 -11.10
CA HIS A 391 17.86 -14.55 -10.91
C HIS A 391 16.40 -14.17 -10.58
N LEU A 392 16.20 -13.01 -9.97
CA LEU A 392 14.89 -12.45 -9.62
C LEU A 392 14.17 -11.94 -10.88
N ILE A 393 12.83 -11.90 -10.81
CA ILE A 393 11.93 -11.40 -11.86
C ILE A 393 12.31 -12.01 -13.22
N ASN A 394 12.52 -13.33 -13.24
CA ASN A 394 13.25 -14.02 -14.29
C ASN A 394 12.55 -14.08 -15.66
N LYS A 395 11.29 -13.64 -15.73
CA LYS A 395 10.54 -13.56 -16.98
C LYS A 395 10.74 -12.21 -17.68
N GLU A 396 11.06 -11.15 -16.93
CA GLU A 396 11.10 -9.76 -17.41
C GLU A 396 12.48 -9.11 -17.27
N LEU A 397 13.30 -9.55 -16.31
CA LEU A 397 14.68 -9.10 -16.11
C LEU A 397 15.68 -10.17 -16.54
N ASP A 398 16.81 -9.73 -17.08
CA ASP A 398 17.94 -10.61 -17.33
C ASP A 398 18.89 -10.70 -16.13
N ALA A 399 19.97 -11.46 -16.26
CA ALA A 399 20.92 -11.68 -15.17
C ALA A 399 21.58 -10.40 -14.69
N VAL A 400 21.86 -9.43 -15.58
CA VAL A 400 22.56 -8.18 -15.22
C VAL A 400 21.60 -7.25 -14.49
N ALA A 401 20.41 -7.02 -15.06
CA ALA A 401 19.37 -6.19 -14.45
C ALA A 401 18.92 -6.76 -13.10
N SER A 402 18.79 -8.09 -13.01
CA SER A 402 18.44 -8.74 -11.76
C SER A 402 19.57 -8.71 -10.73
N ALA A 403 20.85 -8.72 -11.12
CA ALA A 403 21.94 -8.57 -10.17
C ALA A 403 21.92 -7.19 -9.51
N PHE A 404 21.59 -6.14 -10.28
CA PHE A 404 21.35 -4.81 -9.73
C PHE A 404 20.19 -4.80 -8.73
N LEU A 405 19.05 -5.42 -9.07
CA LEU A 405 17.92 -5.57 -8.15
C LEU A 405 18.31 -6.31 -6.87
N LEU A 406 19.06 -7.40 -7.00
CA LEU A 406 19.52 -8.23 -5.88
C LEU A 406 20.34 -7.40 -4.88
N LYS A 407 21.24 -6.52 -5.36
CA LYS A 407 21.97 -5.57 -4.49
C LYS A 407 21.00 -4.70 -3.67
N GLN A 408 19.94 -4.18 -4.29
CA GLN A 408 18.95 -3.33 -3.60
C GLN A 408 18.11 -4.12 -2.59
N VAL A 409 17.73 -5.35 -2.91
CA VAL A 409 17.02 -6.27 -2.00
C VAL A 409 17.89 -6.56 -0.76
N HIS A 410 19.18 -6.86 -0.95
CA HIS A 410 20.10 -7.08 0.16
C HIS A 410 20.33 -5.81 1.00
N LYS A 411 20.46 -4.63 0.38
CA LYS A 411 20.57 -3.34 1.11
C LYS A 411 19.36 -3.07 2.01
N ALA A 412 18.19 -3.61 1.69
CA ALA A 412 17.01 -3.51 2.54
C ALA A 412 16.95 -4.57 3.66
N GLY A 413 17.98 -5.39 3.83
CA GLY A 413 18.05 -6.42 4.86
C GLY A 413 17.19 -7.65 4.56
N ILE A 414 16.95 -7.94 3.28
CA ILE A 414 16.23 -9.13 2.81
C ILE A 414 17.26 -10.12 2.26
N LYS A 415 17.21 -11.36 2.74
CA LYS A 415 18.03 -12.46 2.23
C LYS A 415 17.41 -13.05 0.98
N VAL A 416 18.21 -13.60 0.07
CA VAL A 416 17.73 -14.21 -1.17
C VAL A 416 18.51 -15.50 -1.40
N ILE A 417 17.79 -16.61 -1.59
CA ILE A 417 18.32 -17.92 -1.93
C ILE A 417 17.83 -18.25 -3.33
N LEU A 418 18.74 -18.27 -4.30
CA LEU A 418 18.47 -18.55 -5.71
C LEU A 418 18.76 -20.02 -6.04
N ASN A 419 18.26 -20.50 -7.17
CA ASN A 419 18.43 -21.89 -7.62
C ASN A 419 18.00 -22.95 -6.60
N SER A 420 17.11 -22.60 -5.67
CA SER A 420 16.70 -23.49 -4.60
C SER A 420 15.19 -23.64 -4.54
N GLY A 421 14.77 -24.81 -4.09
CA GLY A 421 13.38 -25.20 -3.97
C GLY A 421 13.19 -26.03 -2.71
N ILE A 422 11.94 -26.11 -2.27
CA ILE A 422 11.56 -26.81 -1.05
C ILE A 422 11.40 -28.31 -1.38
N ASP A 423 11.90 -29.16 -0.49
CA ASP A 423 11.62 -30.61 -0.48
C ASP A 423 10.59 -30.96 0.61
N GLU A 424 10.77 -30.45 1.83
CA GLU A 424 9.92 -30.78 2.99
C GLU A 424 9.60 -29.54 3.85
N PHE A 425 8.34 -29.41 4.27
CA PHE A 425 7.92 -28.53 5.36
C PHE A 425 8.06 -29.27 6.70
N ILE A 426 8.81 -28.70 7.64
CA ILE A 426 9.12 -29.34 8.92
C ILE A 426 8.45 -28.57 10.05
N GLY A 427 7.69 -29.31 10.85
CA GLY A 427 6.92 -28.82 11.99
C GLY A 427 5.98 -29.91 12.51
N ASP A 428 5.36 -29.63 13.65
CA ASP A 428 4.31 -30.50 14.22
C ASP A 428 2.92 -29.93 13.86
N ASN A 429 2.61 -28.76 14.41
CA ASN A 429 1.42 -27.95 14.11
C ASN A 429 1.80 -26.65 13.37
N ASP A 430 2.84 -25.96 13.85
CA ASP A 430 3.46 -24.82 13.20
C ASP A 430 4.58 -25.25 12.26
N ILE A 431 4.69 -24.58 11.12
CA ILE A 431 5.95 -24.59 10.40
C ILE A 431 7.06 -24.00 11.28
N ARG A 432 8.20 -24.70 11.34
CA ARG A 432 9.40 -24.29 12.10
C ARG A 432 10.62 -24.15 11.19
N SER A 433 10.69 -24.98 10.16
CA SER A 433 11.78 -24.94 9.18
C SER A 433 11.36 -25.51 7.84
N LEU A 434 12.16 -25.23 6.82
CA LEU A 434 12.06 -25.80 5.49
C LEU A 434 13.33 -26.61 5.23
N ARG A 435 13.16 -27.83 4.69
CA ARG A 435 14.26 -28.54 4.05
C ARG A 435 14.29 -28.20 2.57
N LEU A 436 15.42 -27.68 2.13
CA LEU A 436 15.70 -27.40 0.73
C LEU A 436 16.12 -28.69 0.01
N ARG A 437 16.04 -28.67 -1.32
CA ARG A 437 16.37 -29.84 -2.16
C ARG A 437 17.84 -30.28 -2.12
N ASP A 438 18.73 -29.37 -1.72
CA ASP A 438 20.15 -29.66 -1.46
C ASP A 438 20.38 -30.22 -0.06
N GLY A 439 19.34 -30.34 0.76
CA GLY A 439 19.38 -30.84 2.13
C GLY A 439 19.55 -29.75 3.20
N GLU A 440 19.78 -28.48 2.81
CA GLU A 440 19.90 -27.37 3.76
C GLU A 440 18.59 -27.17 4.55
N LEU A 441 18.72 -26.87 5.85
CA LEU A 441 17.60 -26.54 6.72
C LEU A 441 17.59 -25.03 7.00
N ILE A 442 16.47 -24.38 6.68
CA ILE A 442 16.27 -22.96 6.96
C ILE A 442 15.13 -22.76 7.94
N LEU A 443 15.32 -21.89 8.94
CA LEU A 443 14.27 -21.54 9.90
C LEU A 443 13.15 -20.78 9.20
N CYS A 444 11.90 -21.12 9.53
CA CYS A 444 10.74 -20.52 8.92
C CYS A 444 9.54 -20.66 9.85
N ASP A 445 9.06 -19.54 10.36
CA ASP A 445 7.86 -19.49 11.18
C ASP A 445 6.65 -19.06 10.32
N ASN A 446 6.87 -18.22 9.30
CA ASN A 446 5.84 -17.86 8.33
C ASN A 446 6.35 -18.05 6.90
N LEU A 447 5.61 -18.78 6.08
CA LEU A 447 5.85 -18.95 4.66
C LEU A 447 4.76 -18.22 3.86
N ILE A 448 5.15 -17.41 2.88
CA ILE A 448 4.22 -16.77 1.94
C ILE A 448 4.50 -17.32 0.54
N SER A 449 3.50 -17.96 -0.06
CA SER A 449 3.61 -18.50 -1.40
C SER A 449 3.33 -17.44 -2.46
N CYS A 450 4.40 -16.97 -3.11
CA CYS A 450 4.37 -16.12 -4.31
C CYS A 450 4.84 -16.92 -5.54
N ALA A 451 4.49 -18.21 -5.61
CA ALA A 451 5.00 -19.16 -6.60
C ALA A 451 4.34 -19.06 -8.00
N GLY A 452 3.49 -18.06 -8.21
CA GLY A 452 2.70 -17.82 -9.42
C GLY A 452 1.21 -18.02 -9.21
N ILE A 453 0.46 -18.06 -10.31
CA ILE A 453 -0.99 -18.16 -10.33
C ILE A 453 -1.47 -19.38 -11.12
N ILE A 454 -2.73 -19.77 -10.91
CA ILE A 454 -3.44 -20.81 -11.64
C ILE A 454 -4.78 -20.23 -12.07
N ALA A 455 -5.07 -20.25 -13.37
CA ALA A 455 -6.33 -19.76 -13.92
C ALA A 455 -7.53 -20.48 -13.28
N ASN A 456 -8.59 -19.75 -12.99
CA ASN A 456 -9.82 -20.32 -12.49
C ASN A 456 -10.65 -20.85 -13.66
N THR A 457 -10.76 -22.18 -13.76
CA THR A 457 -11.45 -22.87 -14.87
C THR A 457 -12.64 -23.71 -14.41
N SER A 458 -12.92 -23.82 -13.11
CA SER A 458 -13.95 -24.71 -12.57
C SER A 458 -15.32 -24.51 -13.22
N LEU A 459 -15.82 -23.28 -13.24
CA LEU A 459 -17.10 -22.95 -13.89
C LEU A 459 -17.14 -23.34 -15.37
N ALA A 460 -16.04 -23.15 -16.09
CA ALA A 460 -15.95 -23.50 -17.50
C ALA A 460 -15.91 -25.02 -17.72
N VAL A 461 -15.18 -25.76 -16.87
CA VAL A 461 -15.13 -27.23 -16.89
C VAL A 461 -16.52 -27.81 -16.62
N ASP A 462 -17.20 -27.33 -15.57
CA ASP A 462 -18.54 -27.81 -15.20
C ASP A 462 -19.58 -27.49 -16.28
N ALA A 463 -19.42 -26.33 -16.94
CA ALA A 463 -20.21 -25.94 -18.11
C ALA A 463 -19.80 -26.63 -19.42
N ARG A 464 -18.80 -27.53 -19.40
CA ARG A 464 -18.26 -28.22 -20.58
C ARG A 464 -17.82 -27.24 -21.68
N LEU A 465 -17.07 -26.20 -21.31
CA LEU A 465 -16.38 -25.31 -22.23
C LEU A 465 -14.94 -25.79 -22.45
N GLY A 466 -14.31 -25.37 -23.56
CA GLY A 466 -12.91 -25.68 -23.83
C GLY A 466 -11.97 -25.10 -22.78
N THR A 467 -11.11 -25.93 -22.18
CA THR A 467 -10.13 -25.51 -21.16
C THR A 467 -8.78 -26.19 -21.36
N GLY A 468 -7.70 -25.49 -21.01
CA GLY A 468 -6.33 -25.98 -20.99
C GLY A 468 -5.54 -25.42 -19.81
N LYS A 469 -4.59 -24.52 -20.08
CA LYS A 469 -3.96 -23.67 -19.06
C LYS A 469 -4.92 -22.62 -18.49
N GLY A 470 -5.96 -22.27 -19.25
CA GLY A 470 -7.07 -21.40 -18.88
C GLY A 470 -8.34 -21.78 -19.64
N ILE A 471 -9.31 -20.88 -19.71
CA ILE A 471 -10.53 -21.00 -20.51
C ILE A 471 -10.17 -20.64 -21.95
N GLN A 472 -10.28 -21.59 -22.87
CA GLN A 472 -9.85 -21.41 -24.25
C GLN A 472 -10.79 -20.45 -24.98
N VAL A 473 -10.19 -19.47 -25.67
CA VAL A 473 -10.92 -18.49 -26.47
C VAL A 473 -10.36 -18.34 -27.88
N ASN A 474 -11.23 -17.99 -28.82
CA ASN A 474 -10.84 -17.64 -30.19
C ASN A 474 -10.33 -16.18 -30.30
N ASP A 475 -10.02 -15.73 -31.52
CA ASP A 475 -9.54 -14.35 -31.78
C ASP A 475 -10.56 -13.26 -31.43
N TYR A 476 -11.83 -13.61 -31.25
CA TYR A 476 -12.89 -12.69 -30.83
C TYR A 476 -13.15 -12.76 -29.32
N LEU A 477 -12.36 -13.55 -28.58
CA LEU A 477 -12.47 -13.82 -27.15
C LEU A 477 -13.69 -14.65 -26.74
N GLN A 478 -14.34 -15.31 -27.71
CA GLN A 478 -15.43 -16.25 -27.47
C GLN A 478 -14.87 -17.61 -27.06
N THR A 479 -15.57 -18.26 -26.13
CA THR A 479 -15.33 -19.67 -25.78
C THR A 479 -15.90 -20.61 -26.84
N THR A 480 -15.95 -21.91 -26.56
CA THR A 480 -16.67 -22.89 -27.40
C THR A 480 -18.17 -22.61 -27.53
N ASP A 481 -18.75 -21.81 -26.63
CA ASP A 481 -20.10 -21.28 -26.77
C ASP A 481 -20.04 -19.81 -27.25
N PRO A 482 -20.63 -19.46 -28.41
CA PRO A 482 -20.57 -18.11 -28.96
C PRO A 482 -21.17 -17.01 -28.08
N ALA A 483 -22.07 -17.36 -27.14
CA ALA A 483 -22.67 -16.42 -26.20
C ALA A 483 -21.81 -16.18 -24.95
N ILE A 484 -20.72 -16.94 -24.78
CA ILE A 484 -19.86 -16.89 -23.60
C ILE A 484 -18.45 -16.49 -23.99
N TYR A 485 -17.94 -15.43 -23.38
CA TYR A 485 -16.60 -14.88 -23.56
C TYR A 485 -15.76 -15.15 -22.30
N ALA A 486 -14.43 -15.16 -22.45
CA ALA A 486 -13.53 -15.15 -21.29
C ALA A 486 -12.41 -14.13 -21.48
N ILE A 487 -12.08 -13.41 -20.41
CA ILE A 487 -11.12 -12.30 -20.42
C ILE A 487 -10.23 -12.31 -19.17
N GLY A 488 -9.08 -11.66 -19.26
CA GLY A 488 -8.11 -11.53 -18.17
C GLY A 488 -7.31 -12.81 -17.93
N GLU A 489 -6.84 -12.99 -16.69
CA GLU A 489 -5.92 -14.10 -16.35
C GLU A 489 -6.53 -15.50 -16.51
N CYS A 490 -7.86 -15.60 -16.58
CA CYS A 490 -8.54 -16.87 -16.81
C CYS A 490 -8.54 -17.27 -18.29
N ALA A 491 -8.36 -16.33 -19.22
CA ALA A 491 -8.46 -16.58 -20.65
C ALA A 491 -7.16 -17.16 -21.23
N GLU A 492 -7.30 -18.16 -22.08
CA GLU A 492 -6.23 -18.79 -22.85
C GLU A 492 -6.46 -18.53 -24.35
N HIS A 493 -5.61 -17.69 -24.94
CA HIS A 493 -5.64 -17.35 -26.36
C HIS A 493 -4.38 -17.91 -27.04
N HIS A 494 -4.55 -18.72 -28.10
CA HIS A 494 -3.46 -19.44 -28.79
C HIS A 494 -2.49 -20.18 -27.85
N GLY A 495 -3.01 -20.79 -26.78
CA GLY A 495 -2.20 -21.56 -25.82
C GLY A 495 -1.43 -20.73 -24.79
N GLU A 496 -1.63 -19.40 -24.78
CA GLU A 496 -0.98 -18.46 -23.87
C GLU A 496 -2.00 -17.86 -22.89
N THR A 497 -1.56 -17.68 -21.64
CA THR A 497 -2.29 -16.95 -20.59
C THR A 497 -1.43 -15.79 -20.10
N TYR A 498 -2.08 -14.72 -19.63
CA TYR A 498 -1.40 -13.51 -19.17
C TYR A 498 -1.62 -13.31 -17.67
N GLY A 499 -0.54 -13.05 -16.93
CA GLY A 499 -0.59 -12.71 -15.49
C GLY A 499 -0.34 -11.22 -15.25
N LEU A 500 -0.86 -10.36 -16.13
CA LEU A 500 -0.66 -8.91 -16.13
C LEU A 500 -2.01 -8.23 -16.36
N ILE A 501 -2.17 -7.02 -15.79
CA ILE A 501 -3.43 -6.26 -15.92
C ILE A 501 -3.67 -5.76 -17.35
N ALA A 502 -2.64 -5.23 -18.03
CA ALA A 502 -2.79 -4.59 -19.34
C ALA A 502 -3.37 -5.51 -20.42
N PRO A 503 -2.91 -6.77 -20.58
CA PRO A 503 -3.56 -7.73 -21.48
C PRO A 503 -5.03 -7.97 -21.16
N GLY A 504 -5.40 -8.02 -19.87
CA GLY A 504 -6.80 -8.19 -19.46
C GLY A 504 -7.67 -7.00 -19.83
N ILE A 505 -7.16 -5.78 -19.69
CA ILE A 505 -7.84 -4.55 -20.12
C ILE A 505 -8.06 -4.52 -21.64
N GLU A 506 -7.02 -4.86 -22.41
CA GLU A 506 -7.12 -4.98 -23.87
C GLU A 506 -8.18 -6.03 -24.28
N GLN A 507 -8.16 -7.20 -23.63
CA GLN A 507 -9.16 -8.25 -23.86
C GLN A 507 -10.57 -7.79 -23.50
N ALA A 508 -10.75 -7.08 -22.38
CA ALA A 508 -12.05 -6.55 -21.97
C ALA A 508 -12.64 -5.59 -23.03
N THR A 509 -11.84 -4.63 -23.52
CA THR A 509 -12.27 -3.70 -24.56
C THR A 509 -12.68 -4.41 -25.85
N ILE A 510 -11.87 -5.38 -26.31
CA ILE A 510 -12.16 -6.15 -27.53
C ILE A 510 -13.42 -7.00 -27.36
N ALA A 511 -13.58 -7.68 -26.22
CA ALA A 511 -14.75 -8.52 -25.95
C ALA A 511 -16.04 -7.69 -25.95
N VAL A 512 -16.03 -6.51 -25.31
CA VAL A 512 -17.18 -5.59 -25.29
C VAL A 512 -17.50 -5.11 -26.71
N ASN A 513 -16.50 -4.68 -27.48
CA ASN A 513 -16.70 -4.27 -28.87
C ASN A 513 -17.30 -5.40 -29.72
N ASN A 514 -16.85 -6.64 -29.52
CA ASN A 514 -17.33 -7.80 -30.25
C ASN A 514 -18.76 -8.20 -29.87
N ILE A 515 -19.13 -8.08 -28.59
CA ILE A 515 -20.51 -8.28 -28.12
C ILE A 515 -21.45 -7.23 -28.72
N LEU A 516 -21.03 -5.96 -28.77
CA LEU A 516 -21.87 -4.87 -29.27
C LEU A 516 -21.96 -4.80 -30.81
N ASN A 517 -20.90 -5.18 -31.51
CA ASN A 517 -20.76 -4.95 -32.96
C ASN A 517 -20.63 -6.24 -33.78
N ASN A 518 -20.95 -7.41 -33.22
CA ASN A 518 -20.89 -8.71 -33.91
C ASN A 518 -19.50 -9.09 -34.44
N ASN A 519 -18.51 -9.23 -33.55
CA ASN A 519 -17.19 -9.82 -33.85
C ASN A 519 -16.38 -9.11 -34.95
N ILE A 520 -16.26 -7.78 -34.87
CA ILE A 520 -15.48 -7.00 -35.85
C ILE A 520 -13.98 -6.93 -35.54
N GLU A 521 -13.59 -7.14 -34.28
CA GLU A 521 -12.23 -6.88 -33.80
C GLU A 521 -11.53 -8.18 -33.36
N LYS A 522 -10.34 -8.44 -33.90
CA LYS A 522 -9.54 -9.61 -33.57
C LYS A 522 -8.45 -9.27 -32.56
N TYR A 523 -8.42 -10.00 -31.45
CA TYR A 523 -7.31 -10.03 -30.51
C TYR A 523 -6.13 -10.81 -31.11
N LYS A 524 -4.94 -10.18 -31.11
CA LYS A 524 -3.71 -10.74 -31.72
C LYS A 524 -2.70 -11.23 -30.67
N GLY A 525 -3.07 -11.18 -29.39
CA GLY A 525 -2.16 -11.34 -28.27
C GLY A 525 -1.48 -10.02 -27.88
N SER A 526 -1.27 -9.83 -26.58
CA SER A 526 -0.66 -8.63 -26.02
C SER A 526 0.86 -8.73 -25.89
N ALA A 527 1.54 -7.59 -26.03
CA ALA A 527 2.95 -7.46 -25.68
C ALA A 527 3.15 -7.61 -24.16
N ARG A 528 4.26 -8.25 -23.74
CA ARG A 528 4.63 -8.35 -22.32
C ARG A 528 5.44 -7.12 -21.93
N SER A 529 4.75 -6.03 -21.61
CA SER A 529 5.36 -4.86 -20.97
C SER A 529 5.10 -4.89 -19.46
N LEU A 530 6.16 -4.76 -18.68
CA LEU A 530 6.07 -4.66 -17.22
C LEU A 530 6.41 -3.23 -16.79
N ARG A 531 5.52 -2.63 -15.98
CA ARG A 531 5.79 -1.40 -15.22
C ARG A 531 5.32 -1.61 -13.79
N VAL A 532 6.25 -1.80 -12.86
CA VAL A 532 5.95 -2.12 -11.45
C VAL A 532 6.81 -1.28 -10.53
N LYS A 533 6.41 -1.15 -9.27
CA LYS A 533 7.09 -0.31 -8.29
C LYS A 533 7.49 -1.17 -7.10
N VAL A 534 8.77 -1.50 -7.02
CA VAL A 534 9.32 -2.30 -5.93
C VAL A 534 9.95 -1.36 -4.89
N LYS A 535 9.29 -1.05 -3.77
CA LYS A 535 9.79 -0.15 -2.69
C LYS A 535 10.44 1.13 -3.23
N HIS A 536 9.68 1.92 -3.98
CA HIS A 536 10.13 3.15 -4.65
C HIS A 536 11.23 2.97 -5.71
N LEU A 537 11.52 1.74 -6.13
CA LEU A 537 12.32 1.43 -7.32
C LEU A 537 11.36 1.04 -8.45
N PRO A 538 11.06 1.97 -9.37
CA PRO A 538 10.34 1.62 -10.59
C PRO A 538 11.14 0.58 -11.38
N VAL A 539 10.49 -0.51 -11.78
CA VAL A 539 11.05 -1.53 -12.66
C VAL A 539 10.26 -1.52 -13.96
N PHE A 540 10.98 -1.32 -15.06
CA PHE A 540 10.45 -1.26 -16.40
C PHE A 540 11.08 -2.35 -17.24
N SER A 541 10.26 -3.10 -17.95
CA SER A 541 10.71 -4.02 -19.01
C SER A 541 9.79 -3.86 -20.21
N LEU A 542 10.37 -3.40 -21.31
CA LEU A 542 9.66 -3.09 -22.55
C LEU A 542 10.22 -3.98 -23.65
N ALA A 543 9.40 -4.91 -24.14
CA ALA A 543 9.72 -5.75 -25.27
C ALA A 543 8.48 -6.00 -26.11
N LYS A 544 8.60 -5.80 -27.43
CA LYS A 544 7.48 -6.01 -28.37
C LYS A 544 7.04 -7.47 -28.40
N ILE A 545 7.99 -8.40 -28.26
CA ILE A 545 7.83 -9.87 -28.20
C ILE A 545 8.97 -10.41 -27.31
N LYS A 546 8.88 -11.65 -26.80
CA LYS A 546 9.99 -12.36 -26.15
C LYS A 546 11.24 -12.31 -27.04
N LEU A 547 12.14 -11.35 -26.77
CA LEU A 547 13.29 -11.07 -27.62
C LEU A 547 14.26 -12.25 -27.54
N ASN A 548 14.46 -12.98 -28.64
CA ASN A 548 15.65 -13.80 -28.76
C ASN A 548 16.85 -12.84 -28.81
N LYS A 549 17.71 -12.91 -27.79
CA LYS A 549 18.88 -12.02 -27.64
C LYS A 549 19.99 -12.32 -28.65
N GLN A 550 19.92 -13.42 -29.40
CA GLN A 550 20.89 -13.75 -30.43
C GLN A 550 20.91 -12.68 -31.55
N GLY A 551 22.08 -12.07 -31.77
CA GLY A 551 22.29 -11.05 -32.79
C GLY A 551 21.76 -9.66 -32.44
N LEU A 552 21.43 -9.40 -31.16
CA LEU A 552 21.12 -8.06 -30.66
C LEU A 552 22.38 -7.39 -30.08
N GLU A 553 22.53 -6.09 -30.33
CA GLU A 553 23.52 -5.26 -29.66
C GLU A 553 22.93 -4.80 -28.32
N GLN A 554 23.64 -5.02 -27.21
CA GLN A 554 23.21 -4.67 -25.85
C GLN A 554 24.06 -3.51 -25.32
N PHE A 555 23.41 -2.50 -24.75
CA PHE A 555 24.07 -1.39 -24.06
C PHE A 555 23.51 -1.27 -22.65
N VAL A 556 24.39 -1.14 -21.66
CA VAL A 556 24.04 -1.10 -20.24
C VAL A 556 24.63 0.17 -19.62
N PHE A 557 23.86 0.81 -18.74
CA PHE A 557 24.26 1.91 -17.89
C PHE A 557 23.87 1.58 -16.45
N GLU A 558 24.81 1.70 -15.52
CA GLU A 558 24.62 1.42 -14.10
C GLU A 558 25.20 2.57 -13.25
N ASP A 559 24.41 3.07 -12.32
CA ASP A 559 24.78 4.04 -11.29
C ASP A 559 24.21 3.59 -9.95
N ASP A 560 25.04 2.93 -9.14
CA ASP A 560 24.69 2.40 -7.83
C ASP A 560 24.34 3.50 -6.81
N THR A 561 24.91 4.71 -6.97
CA THR A 561 24.69 5.87 -6.10
C THR A 561 23.33 6.51 -6.32
N ALA A 562 22.95 6.72 -7.58
CA ALA A 562 21.64 7.27 -7.93
C ALA A 562 20.55 6.19 -8.05
N ILE A 563 20.90 4.91 -7.83
CA ILE A 563 20.04 3.73 -7.98
C ILE A 563 19.40 3.70 -9.37
N LYS A 564 20.23 3.77 -10.42
CA LYS A 564 19.78 3.75 -11.82
C LYS A 564 20.45 2.59 -12.55
N PHE A 565 19.63 1.70 -13.08
CA PHE A 565 20.04 0.72 -14.05
C PHE A 565 19.24 0.92 -15.32
N ARG A 566 19.90 0.95 -16.48
CA ARG A 566 19.25 1.09 -17.77
C ARG A 566 19.93 0.18 -18.77
N GLU A 567 19.13 -0.47 -19.58
CA GLU A 567 19.58 -1.38 -20.61
C GLU A 567 18.73 -1.17 -21.86
N VAL A 568 19.36 -1.18 -23.03
CA VAL A 568 18.69 -1.09 -24.32
C VAL A 568 19.20 -2.16 -25.27
N PHE A 569 18.28 -2.73 -26.06
CA PHE A 569 18.57 -3.73 -27.07
C PHE A 569 18.36 -3.15 -28.46
N LEU A 570 19.38 -3.26 -29.31
CA LEU A 570 19.31 -2.84 -30.71
C LEU A 570 19.39 -4.04 -31.66
N LYS A 571 18.58 -4.00 -32.72
CA LYS A 571 18.70 -4.92 -33.87
C LYS A 571 19.06 -4.11 -35.10
N LYS A 572 20.26 -4.32 -35.67
CA LYS A 572 20.77 -3.56 -36.82
C LYS A 572 20.70 -2.04 -36.57
N GLY A 573 21.09 -1.60 -35.37
CA GLY A 573 21.03 -0.20 -34.94
C GLY A 573 19.63 0.39 -34.72
N ARG A 574 18.56 -0.41 -34.63
CA ARG A 574 17.20 0.05 -34.26
C ARG A 574 16.80 -0.45 -32.89
N LEU A 575 16.15 0.39 -32.08
CA LEU A 575 15.72 0.04 -30.73
C LEU A 575 14.56 -0.97 -30.77
N VAL A 576 14.73 -2.11 -30.10
CA VAL A 576 13.73 -3.20 -30.08
C VAL A 576 13.27 -3.60 -28.67
N GLY A 577 13.98 -3.14 -27.64
CA GLY A 577 13.59 -3.35 -26.24
C GLY A 577 14.43 -2.52 -25.29
N ALA A 578 13.94 -2.37 -24.06
CA ALA A 578 14.64 -1.68 -22.98
C ALA A 578 14.23 -2.22 -21.61
N THR A 579 15.19 -2.24 -20.68
CA THR A 579 15.00 -2.59 -19.27
C THR A 579 15.49 -1.42 -18.42
N ALA A 580 14.79 -1.07 -17.34
CA ALA A 580 15.31 -0.11 -16.38
C ALA A 580 14.86 -0.39 -14.95
N LEU A 581 15.73 -0.07 -14.00
CA LEU A 581 15.45 -0.01 -12.59
C LEU A 581 15.79 1.40 -12.09
N GLY A 582 14.86 2.02 -11.39
CA GLY A 582 14.94 3.42 -10.99
C GLY A 582 14.30 4.37 -11.99
N ASP A 583 14.28 5.66 -11.63
CA ASP A 583 13.60 6.67 -12.43
C ASP A 583 14.25 6.84 -13.81
N TRP A 584 13.42 6.76 -14.85
CA TRP A 584 13.80 7.02 -16.22
C TRP A 584 12.83 8.00 -16.89
N PRO A 585 13.10 9.32 -16.81
CA PRO A 585 12.22 10.34 -17.37
C PRO A 585 11.92 10.17 -18.87
N GLU A 586 12.85 9.57 -19.64
CA GLU A 586 12.71 9.32 -21.08
C GLU A 586 11.90 8.06 -21.41
N ILE A 587 11.37 7.31 -20.44
CA ILE A 587 10.75 5.99 -20.67
C ILE A 587 9.61 6.02 -21.71
N ALA A 588 8.81 7.10 -21.76
CA ALA A 588 7.74 7.25 -22.74
C ALA A 588 8.30 7.37 -24.17
N LYS A 589 9.38 8.14 -24.34
CA LYS A 589 10.08 8.29 -25.62
C LYS A 589 10.81 7.01 -26.03
N VAL A 590 11.37 6.28 -25.06
CA VAL A 590 11.97 4.95 -25.27
C VAL A 590 10.92 3.96 -25.77
N GLN A 591 9.74 3.93 -25.14
CA GLN A 591 8.61 3.10 -25.59
C GLN A 591 8.21 3.44 -27.02
N GLU A 592 7.98 4.73 -27.31
CA GLU A 592 7.64 5.18 -28.66
C GLU A 592 8.72 4.79 -29.69
N ALA A 593 9.99 4.90 -29.31
CA ALA A 593 11.11 4.50 -30.14
C ALA A 593 11.16 3.00 -30.42
N ILE A 594 10.77 2.16 -29.46
CA ILE A 594 10.60 0.71 -29.66
C ILE A 594 9.42 0.44 -30.61
N ASP A 595 8.28 1.10 -30.38
CA ASP A 595 7.06 0.89 -31.16
C ASP A 595 7.26 1.26 -32.64
N LYS A 596 7.92 2.39 -32.88
CA LYS A 596 8.25 2.94 -34.21
C LYS A 596 9.56 2.38 -34.80
N ASN A 597 10.28 1.49 -34.11
CA ASN A 597 11.59 0.96 -34.54
C ASN A 597 12.61 2.06 -34.90
N ILE A 598 12.74 3.08 -34.06
CA ILE A 598 13.62 4.24 -34.30
C ILE A 598 15.10 3.79 -34.32
N ARG A 599 15.88 4.39 -35.22
CA ARG A 599 17.32 4.15 -35.36
C ARG A 599 18.10 4.88 -34.26
N VAL A 600 19.01 4.15 -33.59
CA VAL A 600 19.92 4.65 -32.56
C VAL A 600 21.32 4.80 -33.15
N TRP A 601 21.68 6.05 -33.46
CA TRP A 601 22.99 6.44 -34.01
C TRP A 601 24.14 6.29 -33.00
N PRO A 602 25.41 6.13 -33.45
CA PRO A 602 26.56 5.93 -32.57
C PRO A 602 26.73 6.98 -31.46
N TRP A 603 26.42 8.25 -31.75
CA TRP A 603 26.50 9.32 -30.75
C TRP A 603 25.42 9.20 -29.65
N HIS A 604 24.22 8.67 -29.95
CA HIS A 604 23.22 8.35 -28.93
C HIS A 604 23.71 7.22 -28.02
N ARG A 605 24.44 6.25 -28.57
CA ARG A 605 25.01 5.13 -27.81
C ARG A 605 26.10 5.63 -26.85
N TYR A 606 26.98 6.51 -27.33
CA TYR A 606 27.98 7.17 -26.50
C TYR A 606 27.34 8.00 -25.39
N HIS A 607 26.32 8.79 -25.72
CA HIS A 607 25.58 9.59 -24.74
C HIS A 607 24.90 8.71 -23.67
N PHE A 608 24.31 7.58 -24.08
CA PHE A 608 23.71 6.60 -23.17
C PHE A 608 24.74 5.99 -22.22
N ALA A 609 25.92 5.62 -22.72
CA ALA A 609 26.98 5.09 -21.87
C ALA A 609 27.45 6.08 -20.80
N GLN A 610 27.38 7.39 -21.07
CA GLN A 610 27.84 8.44 -20.14
C GLN A 610 26.75 8.90 -19.16
N THR A 611 25.48 8.89 -19.58
CA THR A 611 24.38 9.57 -18.86
C THR A 611 23.21 8.64 -18.49
N GLY A 612 23.18 7.44 -19.07
CA GLY A 612 22.03 6.54 -19.06
C GLY A 612 20.89 6.98 -19.96
N SER A 613 21.01 8.10 -20.67
CA SER A 613 19.95 8.66 -21.51
C SER A 613 20.30 8.48 -22.99
N LEU A 614 19.34 8.06 -23.80
CA LEU A 614 19.59 7.88 -25.23
C LEU A 614 19.70 9.22 -25.95
N TRP A 615 18.97 10.24 -25.51
CA TRP A 615 18.92 11.56 -26.16
C TRP A 615 19.43 12.68 -25.23
N PRO A 616 20.20 13.67 -25.73
CA PRO A 616 20.62 14.83 -24.96
C PRO A 616 19.42 15.69 -24.56
N SER A 617 19.34 16.02 -23.27
CA SER A 617 18.33 16.89 -22.65
C SER A 617 16.88 16.63 -23.07
N VAL A 618 16.18 15.82 -22.29
CA VAL A 618 14.75 16.03 -22.13
C VAL A 618 14.59 16.73 -20.78
N ALA A 619 14.51 18.08 -20.79
CA ALA A 619 13.63 18.72 -19.82
C ALA A 619 12.33 17.92 -19.90
N LEU A 620 11.80 17.41 -18.76
CA LEU A 620 10.53 16.69 -18.73
C LEU A 620 9.59 17.38 -19.71
N ALA A 621 9.45 16.83 -20.92
CA ALA A 621 8.64 17.49 -21.92
C ALA A 621 7.27 17.52 -21.28
N ASP A 622 6.70 18.72 -21.14
CA ASP A 622 5.38 18.86 -20.52
C ASP A 622 4.48 17.81 -21.18
N PRO A 623 3.81 16.93 -20.41
CA PRO A 623 2.91 15.94 -20.98
C PRO A 623 1.91 16.53 -21.99
N SER A 624 1.60 17.83 -21.90
CA SER A 624 0.80 18.57 -22.86
C SER A 624 1.39 18.58 -24.29
N GLU A 625 2.72 18.56 -24.43
CA GLU A 625 3.47 18.57 -25.70
C GLU A 625 3.63 17.18 -26.32
N TRP A 626 3.26 16.12 -25.60
CA TRP A 626 3.42 14.76 -26.11
C TRP A 626 2.46 14.50 -27.29
N PRO A 627 2.87 13.68 -28.29
CA PRO A 627 1.97 13.22 -29.34
C PRO A 627 0.72 12.55 -28.77
N ASN A 628 -0.42 12.72 -29.43
CA ASN A 628 -1.69 12.11 -28.98
C ASN A 628 -1.65 10.58 -28.97
N SER A 629 -0.81 9.96 -29.81
CA SER A 629 -0.61 8.50 -29.85
C SER A 629 0.25 7.97 -28.70
N THR A 630 0.85 8.83 -27.87
CA THR A 630 1.78 8.40 -26.82
C THR A 630 1.02 7.69 -25.71
N MET A 631 1.44 6.46 -25.41
CA MET A 631 0.90 5.67 -24.30
C MET A 631 1.28 6.32 -22.97
N LEU A 632 0.28 6.86 -22.27
CA LEU A 632 0.46 7.53 -20.98
C LEU A 632 0.29 6.55 -19.82
N CYS A 633 -0.72 5.67 -19.90
CA CYS A 633 -0.96 4.60 -18.94
C CYS A 633 -0.83 3.23 -19.60
N THR A 634 0.27 2.51 -19.33
CA THR A 634 0.45 1.15 -19.86
C THR A 634 -0.51 0.14 -19.24
N CYS A 635 -0.84 0.27 -17.95
CA CYS A 635 -1.76 -0.66 -17.28
C CYS A 635 -3.19 -0.59 -17.82
N GLY A 636 -3.68 0.62 -18.11
CA GLY A 636 -5.02 0.84 -18.66
C GLY A 636 -5.05 0.97 -20.19
N ALA A 637 -3.91 0.77 -20.86
CA ALA A 637 -3.74 1.00 -22.30
C ALA A 637 -4.21 2.41 -22.79
N VAL A 638 -4.10 3.44 -21.94
CA VAL A 638 -4.61 4.79 -22.23
C VAL A 638 -3.53 5.69 -22.83
N THR A 639 -3.87 6.35 -23.94
CA THR A 639 -3.04 7.33 -24.65
C THR A 639 -3.27 8.77 -24.17
N LYS A 640 -2.32 9.65 -24.46
CA LYS A 640 -2.46 11.10 -24.20
C LYS A 640 -3.64 11.71 -24.96
N GLY A 641 -3.95 11.21 -26.16
CA GLY A 641 -5.10 11.64 -26.96
C GLY A 641 -6.43 11.37 -26.28
N GLU A 642 -6.62 10.17 -25.74
CA GLU A 642 -7.83 9.80 -24.99
C GLU A 642 -8.00 10.63 -23.73
N VAL A 643 -6.91 10.88 -23.00
CA VAL A 643 -6.92 11.80 -21.85
C VAL A 643 -7.29 13.22 -22.28
N GLY A 644 -6.76 13.70 -23.42
CA GLY A 644 -7.09 15.00 -23.98
C GLY A 644 -8.57 15.14 -24.37
N ILE A 645 -9.19 14.06 -24.86
CA ILE A 645 -10.64 14.02 -25.13
C ILE A 645 -11.42 14.11 -23.81
N ALA A 646 -11.06 13.31 -22.81
CA ALA A 646 -11.72 13.35 -21.50
C ALA A 646 -11.65 14.75 -20.84
N ILE A 647 -10.50 15.43 -20.96
CA ILE A 647 -10.33 16.80 -20.46
C ILE A 647 -11.28 17.77 -21.20
N LYS A 648 -11.42 17.65 -22.52
CA LYS A 648 -12.38 18.45 -23.31
C LYS A 648 -13.83 18.17 -22.94
N GLU A 649 -14.15 16.94 -22.54
CA GLU A 649 -15.46 16.54 -22.00
C GLU A 649 -15.70 17.04 -20.56
N GLY A 650 -14.78 17.81 -19.96
CA GLY A 650 -14.94 18.40 -18.63
C GLY A 650 -14.30 17.61 -17.49
N CYS A 651 -13.51 16.57 -17.77
CA CYS A 651 -12.74 15.84 -16.76
C CYS A 651 -11.53 16.67 -16.29
N ASN A 652 -11.74 17.50 -15.27
CA ASN A 652 -10.74 18.45 -14.76
C ASN A 652 -9.96 17.97 -13.52
N SER A 653 -10.02 16.69 -13.19
CA SER A 653 -9.27 16.09 -12.09
C SER A 653 -8.73 14.71 -12.46
N VAL A 654 -7.65 14.28 -11.80
CA VAL A 654 -7.10 12.93 -11.99
C VAL A 654 -8.17 11.87 -11.72
N LYS A 655 -9.01 12.07 -10.70
CA LYS A 655 -10.12 11.18 -10.36
C LYS A 655 -11.10 11.03 -11.52
N LYS A 656 -11.62 12.15 -12.06
CA LYS A 656 -12.58 12.14 -13.18
C LYS A 656 -11.98 11.52 -14.44
N ILE A 657 -10.71 11.81 -14.75
CA ILE A 657 -10.02 11.18 -15.88
C ILE A 657 -9.88 9.68 -15.67
N SER A 658 -9.51 9.26 -14.46
CA SER A 658 -9.36 7.84 -14.11
C SER A 658 -10.68 7.11 -14.24
N GLU A 659 -11.78 7.69 -13.77
CA GLU A 659 -13.15 7.18 -13.91
C GLU A 659 -13.57 7.07 -15.39
N ARG A 660 -13.26 8.10 -16.19
CA ARG A 660 -13.64 8.18 -17.61
C ARG A 660 -12.83 7.30 -18.55
N THR A 661 -11.54 7.11 -18.26
CA THR A 661 -10.57 6.48 -19.17
C THR A 661 -9.97 5.18 -18.64
N GLY A 662 -10.12 4.88 -17.35
CA GLY A 662 -9.43 3.76 -16.70
C GLY A 662 -7.95 3.99 -16.37
N ALA A 663 -7.37 5.15 -16.75
CA ALA A 663 -6.00 5.49 -16.40
C ALA A 663 -5.81 5.57 -14.88
N ALA A 664 -4.60 5.29 -14.39
CA ALA A 664 -4.23 5.32 -12.96
C ALA A 664 -4.93 4.31 -12.02
N LEU A 665 -5.88 3.50 -12.51
CA LEU A 665 -6.57 2.46 -11.73
C LEU A 665 -5.78 1.13 -11.61
N GLY A 666 -4.60 1.04 -12.26
CA GLY A 666 -3.63 -0.06 -12.15
C GLY A 666 -2.45 0.30 -11.23
N CYS A 667 -1.22 0.27 -11.72
CA CYS A 667 -0.03 0.54 -10.88
C CYS A 667 0.14 2.00 -10.39
N GLY A 668 -0.70 2.94 -10.87
CA GLY A 668 -0.66 4.34 -10.44
C GLY A 668 0.53 5.17 -10.94
N THR A 669 1.50 4.58 -11.65
CA THR A 669 2.72 5.31 -12.11
C THR A 669 2.43 6.46 -13.07
N CYS A 670 1.25 6.49 -13.69
CA CYS A 670 0.85 7.57 -14.59
C CYS A 670 0.14 8.75 -13.90
N LYS A 671 -0.22 8.64 -12.61
CA LYS A 671 -0.91 9.70 -11.85
C LYS A 671 -0.21 11.07 -11.93
N PRO A 672 1.14 11.15 -11.80
CA PRO A 672 1.83 12.45 -11.89
C PRO A 672 1.64 13.13 -13.26
N PHE A 673 1.64 12.35 -14.35
CA PHE A 673 1.43 12.89 -15.70
C PHE A 673 -0.01 13.34 -15.92
N LEU A 674 -0.99 12.60 -15.38
CA LEU A 674 -2.41 13.00 -15.43
C LEU A 674 -2.65 14.31 -14.69
N ALA A 675 -2.04 14.48 -13.52
CA ALA A 675 -2.15 15.71 -12.74
C ALA A 675 -1.65 16.90 -13.57
N LEU A 676 -0.43 16.80 -14.13
CA LEU A 676 0.16 17.82 -15.00
C LEU A 676 -0.76 18.18 -16.18
N LEU A 677 -1.37 17.20 -16.85
CA LEU A 677 -2.31 17.44 -17.96
C LEU A 677 -3.61 18.18 -17.54
N THR A 678 -4.05 18.02 -16.30
CA THR A 678 -5.23 18.72 -15.76
C THR A 678 -4.93 20.11 -15.19
N GLY A 679 -3.67 20.54 -15.20
CA GLY A 679 -3.24 21.76 -14.53
C GLY A 679 -3.28 21.68 -12.99
N ASN A 680 -3.59 20.50 -12.43
CA ASN A 680 -3.45 20.20 -11.00
C ASN A 680 -2.01 19.79 -10.73
N GLU A 681 -1.42 20.22 -9.62
CA GLU A 681 -0.08 19.73 -9.25
C GLU A 681 -0.14 18.21 -9.00
N ALA A 682 0.81 17.47 -9.57
CA ALA A 682 1.08 16.10 -9.16
C ALA A 682 1.21 16.09 -7.64
N GLU A 683 0.49 15.21 -6.94
CA GLU A 683 0.65 15.05 -5.49
C GLU A 683 2.15 14.92 -5.20
N PRO A 684 2.76 15.89 -4.51
CA PRO A 684 4.16 15.77 -4.18
C PRO A 684 4.29 14.58 -3.23
N LEU A 685 5.19 13.64 -3.55
CA LEU A 685 5.65 12.61 -2.61
C LEU A 685 5.86 13.27 -1.25
N ALA A 686 5.11 12.82 -0.24
CA ALA A 686 5.14 13.41 1.09
C ALA A 686 6.60 13.41 1.60
N SER A 687 7.19 14.60 1.71
CA SER A 687 8.55 14.73 2.24
C SER A 687 8.47 14.74 3.77
N PRO A 688 9.20 13.85 4.47
CA PRO A 688 9.09 13.68 5.93
C PRO A 688 9.55 14.90 6.74
N LEU A 689 10.03 15.97 6.10
CA LEU A 689 10.62 17.14 6.75
C LEU A 689 9.81 18.44 6.54
N LYS A 690 8.62 18.38 5.92
CA LYS A 690 7.81 19.59 5.64
C LYS A 690 7.44 20.35 6.91
N SER A 691 7.03 19.64 7.97
CA SER A 691 6.67 20.23 9.27
C SER A 691 7.90 20.86 9.97
N THR A 692 9.04 20.17 9.94
CA THR A 692 10.32 20.64 10.49
C THR A 692 10.80 21.93 9.80
N LEU A 693 10.69 22.01 8.47
CA LEU A 693 11.09 23.20 7.73
C LEU A 693 10.21 24.42 8.09
N PHE A 694 8.90 24.21 8.21
CA PHE A 694 7.96 25.27 8.61
C PHE A 694 8.29 25.81 10.00
N PHE A 695 8.57 24.91 10.96
CA PHE A 695 8.92 25.26 12.33
C PHE A 695 10.17 26.17 12.41
N PHE A 696 11.27 25.81 11.75
CA PHE A 696 12.49 26.62 11.79
C PHE A 696 12.32 27.98 11.09
N MET A 697 11.50 28.08 10.04
CA MET A 697 11.23 29.37 9.40
C MET A 697 10.36 30.28 10.25
N LEU A 698 9.37 29.74 10.97
CA LEU A 698 8.60 30.48 11.94
C LEU A 698 9.52 31.01 13.06
N LEU A 699 10.42 30.16 13.57
CA LEU A 699 11.38 30.53 14.60
C LEU A 699 12.36 31.62 14.13
N ALA A 700 12.81 31.56 12.87
CA ALA A 700 13.64 32.61 12.27
C ALA A 700 12.93 33.96 12.27
N VAL A 701 11.66 34.01 11.86
CA VAL A 701 10.85 35.24 11.87
C VAL A 701 10.65 35.77 13.29
N ILE A 702 10.37 34.88 14.26
CA ILE A 702 10.20 35.25 15.67
C ILE A 702 11.48 35.85 16.25
N PHE A 703 12.64 35.19 16.05
CA PHE A 703 13.90 35.71 16.56
C PHE A 703 14.35 36.97 15.84
N SER A 704 14.09 37.10 14.53
CA SER A 704 14.31 38.35 13.81
C SER A 704 13.54 39.51 14.46
N ALA A 705 12.31 39.31 14.95
CA ALA A 705 11.57 40.34 15.67
C ALA A 705 12.24 40.76 17.00
N GLY A 706 13.18 39.98 17.53
CA GLY A 706 13.98 40.32 18.71
C GLY A 706 14.78 41.62 18.56
N PHE A 707 15.16 42.02 17.34
CA PHE A 707 15.84 43.32 17.09
C PHE A 707 14.93 44.54 17.31
N LEU A 708 13.62 44.33 17.48
CA LEU A 708 12.67 45.39 17.84
C LEU A 708 12.59 45.59 19.37
N LEU A 709 13.22 44.71 20.16
CA LEU A 709 13.28 44.84 21.60
C LEU A 709 14.32 45.89 22.00
N PRO A 710 14.09 46.65 23.08
CA PRO A 710 15.08 47.61 23.58
C PRO A 710 16.36 46.91 24.03
N SER A 711 17.52 47.52 23.74
CA SER A 711 18.82 47.02 24.19
C SER A 711 18.91 46.99 25.71
N ILE A 712 19.56 45.96 26.26
CA ILE A 712 19.76 45.85 27.71
C ILE A 712 20.80 46.89 28.14
N ALA A 713 20.46 47.70 29.15
CA ALA A 713 21.35 48.75 29.64
C ALA A 713 22.67 48.15 30.19
N THR A 714 23.79 48.80 29.90
CA THR A 714 25.10 48.44 30.45
C THR A 714 25.07 48.60 31.98
N PRO A 715 25.61 47.64 32.75
CA PRO A 715 25.70 47.76 34.20
C PRO A 715 26.49 49.02 34.58
N SER A 716 25.93 49.86 35.46
CA SER A 716 26.57 51.11 35.89
C SER A 716 27.76 50.91 36.84
N THR A 717 27.93 49.70 37.41
CA THR A 717 29.03 49.37 38.32
C THR A 717 29.56 47.94 38.11
N ILE A 718 30.86 47.74 38.33
CA ILE A 718 31.54 46.43 38.22
C ILE A 718 31.05 45.42 39.28
N GLN A 719 30.39 45.91 40.35
CA GLN A 719 29.97 45.10 41.50
C GLN A 719 28.68 44.29 41.24
N ASN A 720 27.92 44.57 40.17
CA ASN A 720 26.68 43.87 39.81
C ASN A 720 26.82 43.02 38.53
N LYS A 721 27.87 42.19 38.45
CA LYS A 721 28.05 41.26 37.34
C LYS A 721 27.23 39.98 37.53
N ASN A 722 26.00 39.95 37.01
CA ASN A 722 25.24 38.71 36.85
C ASN A 722 25.75 37.91 35.62
N TYR A 723 25.53 36.60 35.55
CA TYR A 723 25.96 35.75 34.41
C TYR A 723 25.58 36.31 33.03
N LEU A 724 24.40 36.96 32.92
CA LEU A 724 23.94 37.61 31.70
C LEU A 724 24.83 38.78 31.27
N SER A 725 25.39 39.53 32.22
CA SER A 725 26.29 40.65 31.94
C SER A 725 27.67 40.18 31.45
N LEU A 726 28.13 39.02 31.95
CA LEU A 726 29.33 38.34 31.46
C LEU A 726 29.15 37.85 30.01
N LEU A 727 27.96 37.36 29.66
CA LEU A 727 27.69 36.89 28.30
C LEU A 727 27.59 38.04 27.28
N LEU A 728 26.96 39.15 27.66
CA LEU A 728 26.61 40.24 26.73
C LEU A 728 27.68 41.33 26.61
N PHE A 729 28.47 41.57 27.65
CA PHE A 729 29.38 42.72 27.73
C PHE A 729 30.86 42.35 27.93
N ASP A 730 31.20 41.06 28.07
CA ASP A 730 32.59 40.64 28.17
C ASP A 730 33.24 40.56 26.79
N ASN A 731 34.41 41.19 26.64
CA ASN A 731 35.14 41.26 25.38
C ASN A 731 35.53 39.86 24.84
N GLY A 732 35.82 38.90 25.74
CA GLY A 732 36.14 37.53 25.34
C GLY A 732 34.93 36.81 24.75
N TRP A 733 33.77 36.91 25.40
CA TRP A 733 32.53 36.34 24.88
C TRP A 733 32.02 37.02 23.61
N GLN A 734 32.24 38.32 23.45
CA GLN A 734 31.93 39.03 22.20
C GLN A 734 32.79 38.53 21.03
N GLN A 735 34.08 38.26 21.24
CA GLN A 735 34.92 37.65 20.21
C GLN A 735 34.45 36.25 19.84
N VAL A 736 34.16 35.39 20.84
CA VAL A 736 33.67 34.03 20.60
C VAL A 736 32.36 34.05 19.82
N THR A 737 31.38 34.84 20.25
CA THR A 737 30.08 34.96 19.57
C THR A 737 30.24 35.52 18.15
N GLY A 738 31.13 36.47 17.92
CA GLY A 738 31.45 37.00 16.59
C GLY A 738 32.02 35.93 15.65
N TYR A 739 32.99 35.13 16.11
CA TYR A 739 33.56 34.04 15.31
C TYR A 739 32.56 32.92 15.02
N VAL A 740 31.65 32.62 15.96
CA VAL A 740 30.60 31.63 15.74
C VAL A 740 29.59 32.10 14.69
N VAL A 741 29.17 33.37 14.73
CA VAL A 741 28.30 33.96 13.70
C VAL A 741 28.99 33.91 12.33
N LEU A 742 30.27 34.31 12.25
CA LEU A 742 31.06 34.23 11.02
C LEU A 742 31.13 32.80 10.46
N THR A 743 31.36 31.82 11.32
CA THR A 743 31.43 30.39 10.94
C THR A 743 30.09 29.90 10.39
N PHE A 744 28.97 30.23 11.03
CA PHE A 744 27.64 29.84 10.55
C PHE A 744 27.26 30.51 9.23
N MET A 745 27.66 31.77 9.03
CA MET A 745 27.49 32.46 7.74
C MET A 745 28.32 31.80 6.63
N ALA A 746 29.59 31.47 6.91
CA ALA A 746 30.47 30.80 5.96
C ALA A 746 29.95 29.41 5.57
N LEU A 747 29.53 28.61 6.56
CA LEU A 747 28.89 27.31 6.31
C LEU A 747 27.64 27.47 5.45
N SER A 748 26.75 28.42 5.79
CA SER A 748 25.51 28.68 5.03
C SER A 748 25.76 29.09 3.57
N PHE A 749 26.86 29.80 3.31
CA PHE A 749 27.30 30.13 1.96
C PHE A 749 27.79 28.90 1.18
N VAL A 750 28.60 28.04 1.81
CA VAL A 750 29.05 26.77 1.23
C VAL A 750 27.86 25.87 0.88
N LEU A 751 26.81 25.86 1.71
CA LEU A 751 25.57 25.11 1.43
C LEU A 751 24.85 25.62 0.18
N THR A 752 24.94 26.91 -0.10
CA THR A 752 24.36 27.52 -1.31
C THR A 752 25.18 27.19 -2.56
N ALA A 753 26.51 27.04 -2.41
CA ALA A 753 27.43 26.62 -3.45
C ALA A 753 27.27 25.13 -3.83
N ASN A 754 26.77 24.28 -2.93
CA ASN A 754 26.50 22.85 -3.17
C ASN A 754 25.60 22.60 -4.40
N LYS A 755 24.65 23.50 -4.69
CA LYS A 755 23.79 23.38 -5.88
C LYS A 755 24.55 23.61 -7.20
N ARG A 756 25.69 24.31 -7.15
CA ARG A 756 26.46 24.73 -8.33
C ARG A 756 27.70 23.85 -8.55
N TRP A 757 28.24 23.24 -7.50
CA TRP A 757 29.42 22.39 -7.55
C TRP A 757 29.05 20.92 -7.40
N LYS A 758 29.08 20.20 -8.52
CA LYS A 758 28.63 18.79 -8.62
C LYS A 758 29.36 17.81 -7.69
N TRP A 759 30.53 18.17 -7.17
CA TRP A 759 31.37 17.31 -6.33
C TRP A 759 31.00 17.35 -4.82
N LEU A 760 30.05 18.19 -4.39
CA LEU A 760 29.64 18.34 -2.98
C LEU A 760 28.24 17.76 -2.66
N GLN A 761 27.60 17.04 -3.59
CA GLN A 761 26.22 16.58 -3.46
C GLN A 761 26.08 15.26 -2.67
N PHE A 762 26.09 15.32 -1.34
CA PHE A 762 26.00 14.13 -0.46
C PHE A 762 24.71 14.00 0.37
N ALA A 763 23.73 14.90 0.22
CA ALA A 763 22.44 14.80 0.93
C ALA A 763 21.28 15.43 0.13
N SER A 764 20.04 15.12 0.53
CA SER A 764 18.83 15.54 -0.19
C SER A 764 18.58 17.05 -0.11
N PHE A 765 17.87 17.59 -1.10
CA PHE A 765 17.54 19.03 -1.16
C PHE A 765 16.81 19.54 0.09
N TYR A 766 15.84 18.76 0.59
CA TYR A 766 15.06 19.12 1.78
C TYR A 766 15.91 19.09 3.06
N PHE A 767 16.81 18.11 3.18
CA PHE A 767 17.75 18.01 4.30
C PHE A 767 18.70 19.22 4.34
N TRP A 768 19.28 19.58 3.20
CA TRP A 768 20.15 20.77 3.11
C TRP A 768 19.43 22.06 3.45
N ARG A 769 18.19 22.17 3.02
CA ARG A 769 17.38 23.35 3.31
C ARG A 769 17.01 23.44 4.78
N ALA A 770 16.71 22.31 5.42
CA ALA A 770 16.49 22.26 6.86
C ALA A 770 17.74 22.70 7.63
N ILE A 771 18.93 22.21 7.25
CA ILE A 771 20.20 22.65 7.87
C ILE A 771 20.46 24.14 7.62
N HIS A 772 20.26 24.63 6.41
CA HIS A 772 20.48 26.03 6.08
C HIS A 772 19.57 26.97 6.89
N VAL A 773 18.29 26.61 7.06
CA VAL A 773 17.36 27.38 7.90
C VAL A 773 17.69 27.22 9.39
N ALA A 774 18.14 26.04 9.84
CA ALA A 774 18.58 25.88 11.23
C ALA A 774 19.82 26.73 11.56
N LEU A 775 20.81 26.78 10.66
CA LEU A 775 21.98 27.65 10.77
C LEU A 775 21.57 29.13 10.76
N LEU A 776 20.58 29.51 9.94
CA LEU A 776 20.01 30.85 9.92
C LEU A 776 19.44 31.25 11.29
N VAL A 777 18.60 30.40 11.88
CA VAL A 777 17.98 30.61 13.21
C VAL A 777 19.04 30.78 14.28
N LEU A 778 20.03 29.86 14.32
CA LEU A 778 21.12 29.91 15.29
C LEU A 778 21.98 31.16 15.11
N SER A 779 22.25 31.55 13.87
CA SER A 779 23.04 32.74 13.57
C SER A 779 22.32 34.04 13.98
N ILE A 780 21.00 34.13 13.81
CA ILE A 780 20.18 35.26 14.32
C ILE A 780 20.24 35.32 15.85
N LEU A 781 20.06 34.18 16.54
CA LEU A 781 20.08 34.12 18.00
C LEU A 781 21.43 34.60 18.56
N ILE A 782 22.53 34.10 18.00
CA ILE A 782 23.88 34.46 18.48
C ILE A 782 24.19 35.91 18.13
N LEU A 783 23.75 36.41 16.97
CA LEU A 783 23.93 37.82 16.63
C LEU A 783 23.19 38.76 17.61
N LEU A 784 21.96 38.44 18.00
CA LEU A 784 21.22 39.20 19.01
C LEU A 784 21.98 39.28 20.34
N THR A 785 22.60 38.18 20.76
CA THR A 785 23.43 38.16 21.96
C THR A 785 24.74 38.95 21.78
N HIS A 786 25.36 38.85 20.59
CA HIS A 786 26.60 39.54 20.25
C HIS A 786 26.43 41.06 20.23
N THR A 787 25.29 41.55 19.72
CA THR A 787 25.02 42.99 19.62
C THR A 787 24.22 43.53 20.81
N ASN A 788 23.95 42.70 21.83
CA ASN A 788 23.11 43.07 22.97
C ASN A 788 21.75 43.66 22.55
N PHE A 789 21.11 43.04 21.57
CA PHE A 789 19.86 43.51 20.97
C PHE A 789 19.92 44.92 20.34
N SER A 790 21.10 45.53 20.28
CA SER A 790 21.31 46.82 19.62
C SER A 790 21.61 46.61 18.13
N LEU A 791 21.13 47.52 17.30
CA LEU A 791 21.56 47.60 15.90
C LEU A 791 22.92 48.32 15.76
N GLY A 792 23.45 48.89 16.85
CA GLY A 792 24.65 49.70 16.83
C GLY A 792 24.44 51.07 16.18
N HIS A 793 25.54 51.79 15.95
CA HIS A 793 25.56 53.10 15.30
C HIS A 793 26.42 53.07 14.04
N ASN A 794 26.21 54.04 13.14
CA ASN A 794 26.99 54.24 11.93
C ASN A 794 27.10 52.96 11.07
N PHE A 795 28.31 52.46 10.86
CA PHE A 795 28.56 51.28 10.04
C PHE A 795 27.95 50.00 10.61
N ASN A 796 27.95 49.83 11.94
CA ASN A 796 27.33 48.67 12.59
C ASN A 796 25.80 48.66 12.41
N PHE A 797 25.18 49.84 12.36
CA PHE A 797 23.75 49.99 12.02
C PHE A 797 23.47 49.54 10.58
N GLN A 798 24.27 50.03 9.62
CA GLN A 798 24.13 49.64 8.22
C GLN A 798 24.33 48.13 8.03
N PHE A 799 25.37 47.56 8.65
CA PHE A 799 25.63 46.12 8.63
C PHE A 799 24.46 45.31 9.20
N SER A 800 23.95 45.70 10.37
CA SER A 800 22.83 45.01 11.04
C SER A 800 21.54 45.06 10.21
N VAL A 801 21.26 46.18 9.54
CA VAL A 801 20.10 46.33 8.66
C VAL A 801 20.22 45.42 7.43
N PHE A 802 21.36 45.42 6.74
CA PHE A 802 21.56 44.54 5.58
C PHE A 802 21.56 43.06 5.96
N TYR A 803 22.10 42.73 7.13
CA TYR A 803 22.01 41.38 7.68
C TYR A 803 20.55 40.97 7.85
N PHE A 804 19.74 41.79 8.53
CA PHE A 804 18.32 41.53 8.77
C PHE A 804 17.50 41.35 7.48
N ILE A 805 17.70 42.23 6.49
CA ILE A 805 17.02 42.16 5.18
C ILE A 805 17.40 40.87 4.45
N THR A 806 18.67 40.47 4.51
CA THR A 806 19.16 39.24 3.89
C THR A 806 18.55 38.01 4.55
N MET A 807 18.50 37.95 5.89
CA MET A 807 17.89 36.80 6.60
C MET A 807 16.38 36.72 6.34
N THR A 808 15.67 37.85 6.38
CA THR A 808 14.22 37.92 6.17
C THR A 808 13.84 37.50 4.74
N SER A 809 14.61 37.95 3.74
CA SER A 809 14.39 37.53 2.34
C SER A 809 14.63 36.03 2.14
N GLY A 810 15.60 35.43 2.85
CA GLY A 810 15.85 33.99 2.85
C GLY A 810 14.70 33.19 3.48
N ALA A 811 14.18 33.65 4.64
CA ALA A 811 13.02 33.05 5.30
C ALA A 811 11.76 33.14 4.44
N LEU A 812 11.50 34.30 3.81
CA LEU A 812 10.36 34.52 2.91
C LEU A 812 10.43 33.60 1.67
N LEU A 813 11.62 33.46 1.06
CA LEU A 813 11.85 32.53 -0.04
C LEU A 813 11.69 31.06 0.41
N GLY A 814 12.05 30.75 1.65
CA GLY A 814 11.76 29.51 2.35
C GLY A 814 10.26 29.19 2.37
N SER A 815 9.48 30.10 2.94
CA SER A 815 8.03 29.98 3.12
C SER A 815 7.29 29.88 1.79
N LEU A 816 7.68 30.66 0.79
CA LEU A 816 7.08 30.58 -0.56
C LEU A 816 7.20 29.19 -1.19
N VAL A 817 8.26 28.42 -0.88
CA VAL A 817 8.40 27.05 -1.40
C VAL A 817 7.57 26.04 -0.63
N LEU A 818 7.19 26.33 0.62
CA LEU A 818 6.23 25.50 1.35
C LEU A 818 4.78 25.76 0.95
N ILE A 819 4.48 27.02 0.60
CA ILE A 819 3.15 27.51 0.19
C ILE A 819 2.89 27.26 -1.31
N GLU A 820 3.92 26.88 -2.08
CA GLU A 820 3.82 26.59 -3.52
C GLU A 820 2.74 25.54 -3.84
N GLY A 821 2.47 24.60 -2.92
CA GLY A 821 1.40 23.61 -3.03
C GLY A 821 0.01 24.06 -2.55
N ALA A 822 -0.22 25.37 -2.37
CA ALA A 822 -1.52 25.95 -2.01
C ALA A 822 -2.10 26.79 -3.17
N PHE A 823 -3.38 27.16 -3.05
CA PHE A 823 -4.31 27.72 -4.06
C PHE A 823 -3.77 28.81 -5.04
N PHE A 824 -2.64 29.45 -4.77
CA PHE A 824 -2.08 30.57 -5.57
C PHE A 824 -0.70 30.28 -6.23
N GLY A 825 -0.31 29.00 -6.40
CA GLY A 825 1.05 28.59 -6.85
C GLY A 825 1.54 29.16 -8.20
N ALA A 826 0.65 29.55 -9.12
CA ALA A 826 1.03 30.17 -10.40
C ALA A 826 1.53 31.62 -10.23
N MET A 827 0.89 32.40 -9.35
CA MET A 827 1.28 33.79 -9.06
C MET A 827 2.64 33.84 -8.34
N PHE A 828 2.89 32.89 -7.44
CA PHE A 828 4.10 32.86 -6.63
C PHE A 828 5.34 32.32 -7.35
N ARG A 829 5.20 31.61 -8.48
CA ARG A 829 6.33 31.10 -9.28
C ARG A 829 7.19 32.22 -9.88
N ASN A 830 6.55 33.26 -10.43
CA ASN A 830 7.27 34.43 -10.97
C ASN A 830 7.92 35.26 -9.87
N SER A 831 7.21 35.46 -8.75
CA SER A 831 7.75 36.16 -7.59
C SER A 831 8.95 35.42 -6.99
N ARG A 832 8.93 34.09 -6.94
CA ARG A 832 10.06 33.29 -6.44
C ARG A 832 11.35 33.50 -7.24
N ALA A 833 11.27 33.54 -8.56
CA ALA A 833 12.45 33.76 -9.40
C ALA A 833 13.06 35.15 -9.14
N LEU A 834 12.21 36.17 -9.00
CA LEU A 834 12.62 37.53 -8.65
C LEU A 834 13.21 37.60 -7.23
N LEU A 835 12.49 37.12 -6.22
CA LEU A 835 12.95 37.11 -4.83
C LEU A 835 14.26 36.32 -4.65
N SER A 836 14.43 35.22 -5.38
CA SER A 836 15.68 34.46 -5.36
C SER A 836 16.85 35.27 -5.92
N ARG A 837 16.65 36.05 -6.99
CA ARG A 837 17.70 36.94 -7.54
C ARG A 837 18.03 38.07 -6.56
N VAL A 838 17.01 38.69 -5.97
CA VAL A 838 17.16 39.74 -4.95
C VAL A 838 17.92 39.22 -3.74
N HIS A 839 17.56 38.05 -3.22
CA HIS A 839 18.24 37.44 -2.07
C HIS A 839 19.72 37.14 -2.35
N ILE A 840 20.04 36.65 -3.55
CA ILE A 840 21.44 36.42 -3.94
C ILE A 840 22.24 37.74 -3.94
N VAL A 841 21.68 38.82 -4.46
CA VAL A 841 22.32 40.15 -4.44
C VAL A 841 22.56 40.62 -3.00
N LEU A 842 21.55 40.48 -2.13
CA LEU A 842 21.65 40.84 -0.72
C LEU A 842 22.75 40.07 0.01
N VAL A 843 22.91 38.77 -0.26
CA VAL A 843 23.98 37.95 0.30
C VAL A 843 25.36 38.50 -0.08
N TRP A 844 25.58 38.89 -1.34
CA TRP A 844 26.86 39.46 -1.78
C TRP A 844 27.16 40.82 -1.13
N ILE A 845 26.15 41.68 -1.01
CA ILE A 845 26.30 42.97 -0.32
C ILE A 845 26.67 42.72 1.14
N LEU A 846 25.98 41.79 1.81
CA LEU A 846 26.25 41.42 3.19
C LEU A 846 27.67 40.87 3.37
N THR A 847 28.15 40.04 2.44
CA THR A 847 29.54 39.55 2.46
C THR A 847 30.55 40.70 2.37
N GLY A 848 30.32 41.69 1.50
CA GLY A 848 31.18 42.87 1.40
C GLY A 848 31.22 43.68 2.70
N LEU A 849 30.06 43.92 3.30
CA LEU A 849 29.96 44.65 4.58
C LEU A 849 30.60 43.86 5.73
N LEU A 850 30.47 42.54 5.76
CA LEU A 850 31.11 41.68 6.76
C LEU A 850 32.64 41.74 6.66
N ILE A 851 33.20 41.69 5.44
CA ILE A 851 34.65 41.82 5.23
C ILE A 851 35.13 43.18 5.73
N ALA A 852 34.43 44.26 5.37
CA ALA A 852 34.76 45.61 5.85
C ALA A 852 34.65 45.73 7.38
N HIS A 853 33.64 45.11 8.01
CA HIS A 853 33.49 45.06 9.47
C HIS A 853 34.69 44.39 10.13
N ILE A 854 35.02 43.17 9.70
CA ILE A 854 36.16 42.41 10.23
C ILE A 854 37.45 43.19 10.01
N SER A 855 37.70 43.70 8.80
CA SER A 855 38.87 44.51 8.52
C SER A 855 38.94 45.75 9.42
N SER A 856 37.83 46.45 9.68
CA SER A 856 37.84 47.63 10.55
C SER A 856 38.13 47.32 12.03
N VAL A 857 37.73 46.14 12.50
CA VAL A 857 37.89 45.70 13.90
C VAL A 857 39.28 45.09 14.16
N TYR A 858 39.94 44.53 13.15
CA TYR A 858 41.26 43.89 13.29
C TYR A 858 42.43 44.72 12.72
N TYR A 859 42.14 45.77 11.93
CA TYR A 859 43.17 46.70 11.43
C TYR A 859 43.55 47.74 12.50
N PHE A 860 42.64 48.03 13.42
CA PHE A 860 42.87 48.81 14.65
C PHE A 860 42.93 47.87 15.85
#